data_AF-A0A0D9P8W1-F1
#
_entry.id   AF-A0A0D9P8W1-F1
#
_cell.length_a   1.000
_cell.length_b   1.000
_cell.length_c   1.000
_cell.angle_alpha   90.00
_cell.angle_beta   90.00
_cell.angle_gamma   90.00
#
_symmetry.space_group_name_H-M   'P 1'
#
loop_
_entity.id
_entity.type
_entity.pdbx_description
1 polymer ?
#
loop_
_entity_poly.entity_id
_entity_poly.type
_entity_poly.pdbx_seq_one_letter_code
_entity_poly.pdbx_strand_id
1 'polypeptide(L)'
;MSAADLPGSQPGPDKAIDEAVAERKQQLGRPTRSRLPGWLNHFNANDLKVAFRCWVAVWVATILIFIDPVLQNIGIATFFGAIVLYIVPPAGILMVYLLASLSLLLGMCLAWAWGLLSMKAALAVRPDEETQARLQSLQQQAGILANQTGQPPAAIVQKLVYDGFMLDARVVVIYFVMCCVFIYALARLRYANGKMILLQLFGTIVIDIFLLTGPILTRFNSKLAQVFVKPGAIGIGLGAVCCLFVFPQSTSYVVLGQMEQLIRMLEAPVDSTRRYFAGDETLDDAQLRASKGAIISLFKAMEPGLAFLPLDLSRGRWNADDVKCLQGRVRDAIAAGVFLLDFHITRVSAAARAERLGMARPTPTAQDSDDGSDKEARDQEKTSFDTGLVDALKSPEQSSIRHGLLETLKDTTAEIIRVNSRAIKAAADTVHIINTGRWYLGTARTKRLDGLKEELAGLRAELQSVRESCVINTNDAVVGAHADLFDEQGQLKNRKDANPLSLNGIVLSMVLEERIVATAATTEAIVDYIMELLELRTTTRVWAPSRLRYAFSWLFSGRVAAPVAGASTVPAEDPDDILEQAEETHRRLRLVRKGNAAPRKQRGFLTRAVIGTYKWLTNPGGMYALRMVIVTVALSVPAVLPNTAGFFYREKGIWAVIMAQTCLLMYMADFTFSLVSRGLGTILGGALALAAWYAGSGNGIGNPYGLGATTAVVSFILMWWRLYLPPAFAQASIMTASTFVLIIGFSWDQNHITQYGLPGVGYVAFWRRLVTVLVGLAAALIVQIFPRPPSATRYVCKTLANTVRSLTDHYALLVSQWSQSDREGQNLGAAAAAEKITLKVSETLLDLTDAISLLKVEVSSTPFDQKILFTTREHCSRMNQCLGKLLVLSSTLPKRLQDRLTKTVGVIDDGVVGNVMSVLTIIESSLRTGAPLPERLPAPLVRSCFVTWYTQHERAELNIDLIKSEDYRRYCVAVSCYVTFLSTVDDLVDALKETLGEAHVIHQWEEAV
;
A
#
# COMPACT_ATOMS: atom_id res chain seq x y z
N MET A 1 5.30 36.60 -79.44
CA MET A 1 5.83 37.70 -78.61
C MET A 1 5.29 37.49 -77.20
N SER A 2 6.05 37.42 -76.12
CA SER A 2 7.49 37.35 -75.91
C SER A 2 7.67 37.16 -74.40
N ALA A 3 8.61 36.30 -74.01
CA ALA A 3 9.39 36.33 -72.77
C ALA A 3 8.70 36.00 -71.43
N ALA A 4 9.35 35.36 -70.46
CA ALA A 4 10.58 34.55 -70.40
C ALA A 4 10.66 34.01 -68.96
N ASP A 5 11.34 32.87 -68.83
CA ASP A 5 11.66 32.11 -67.63
C ASP A 5 12.37 32.89 -66.50
N LEU A 6 12.12 32.46 -65.25
CA LEU A 6 13.14 32.07 -64.26
C LEU A 6 12.47 31.43 -63.02
N PRO A 7 12.97 30.28 -62.51
CA PRO A 7 12.40 29.60 -61.35
C PRO A 7 12.87 30.24 -60.04
N GLY A 8 11.90 30.58 -59.18
CA GLY A 8 12.14 31.14 -57.85
C GLY A 8 12.80 30.13 -56.91
N SER A 9 13.99 30.51 -56.45
CA SER A 9 14.69 30.14 -55.22
C SER A 9 13.97 29.16 -54.26
N GLN A 10 14.62 28.02 -54.01
CA GLN A 10 14.40 27.23 -52.80
C GLN A 10 14.55 28.13 -51.56
N PRO A 11 13.68 28.01 -50.54
CA PRO A 11 13.93 28.67 -49.26
C PRO A 11 15.22 28.10 -48.68
N GLY A 12 16.14 28.99 -48.29
CA GLY A 12 17.39 28.61 -47.66
C GLY A 12 17.16 27.76 -46.39
N PRO A 13 18.13 26.91 -46.01
CA PRO A 13 18.00 25.94 -44.92
C PRO A 13 17.55 26.57 -43.59
N ASP A 14 17.88 27.84 -43.36
CA ASP A 14 17.50 28.56 -42.15
C ASP A 14 15.98 28.82 -42.04
N LYS A 15 15.25 29.03 -43.15
CA LYS A 15 13.79 29.21 -43.11
C LYS A 15 13.03 27.92 -42.87
N ALA A 16 13.53 26.80 -43.40
CA ALA A 16 12.96 25.48 -43.12
C ALA A 16 13.24 25.04 -41.68
N ILE A 17 14.38 25.44 -41.11
CA ILE A 17 14.69 25.24 -39.70
C ILE A 17 13.81 26.13 -38.82
N ASP A 18 13.58 27.40 -39.19
CA ASP A 18 12.70 28.29 -38.44
C ASP A 18 11.22 27.86 -38.50
N GLU A 19 10.74 27.36 -39.64
CA GLU A 19 9.40 26.75 -39.76
C GLU A 19 9.30 25.43 -38.99
N ALA A 20 10.33 24.57 -39.03
CA ALA A 20 10.37 23.34 -38.24
C ALA A 20 10.44 23.64 -36.72
N VAL A 21 11.15 24.69 -36.31
CA VAL A 21 11.22 25.17 -34.91
C VAL A 21 9.92 25.85 -34.49
N ALA A 22 9.23 26.54 -35.40
CA ALA A 22 7.90 27.11 -35.17
C ALA A 22 6.82 26.04 -35.06
N GLU A 23 6.86 24.98 -35.89
CA GLU A 23 5.99 23.80 -35.79
C GLU A 23 6.27 23.01 -34.51
N ARG A 24 7.55 22.87 -34.10
CA ARG A 24 7.92 22.26 -32.81
C ARG A 24 7.42 23.09 -31.62
N LYS A 25 7.45 24.43 -31.71
CA LYS A 25 6.88 25.33 -30.69
C LYS A 25 5.35 25.31 -30.67
N GLN A 26 4.68 25.13 -31.82
CA GLN A 26 3.22 24.97 -31.88
C GLN A 26 2.75 23.60 -31.36
N GLN A 27 3.51 22.52 -31.57
CA GLN A 27 3.23 21.21 -30.99
C GLN A 27 3.45 21.17 -29.47
N LEU A 28 4.41 21.94 -28.94
CA LEU A 28 4.62 22.12 -27.49
C LEU A 28 3.53 22.98 -26.81
N GLY A 29 2.65 23.61 -27.58
CA GLY A 29 1.65 24.57 -27.15
C GLY A 29 0.21 24.05 -27.06
N ARG A 30 -0.04 22.74 -27.01
CA ARG A 30 -1.38 22.24 -26.66
C ARG A 30 -1.62 22.57 -25.18
N PRO A 31 -2.66 23.35 -24.82
CA PRO A 31 -2.97 23.59 -23.43
C PRO A 31 -3.33 22.25 -22.79
N THR A 32 -2.45 21.76 -21.92
CA THR A 32 -2.80 20.73 -20.97
C THR A 32 -3.99 21.28 -20.19
N ARG A 33 -5.21 20.81 -20.49
CA ARG A 33 -6.38 21.08 -19.65
C ARG A 33 -5.94 20.81 -18.22
N SER A 34 -5.86 21.86 -17.41
CA SER A 34 -5.46 21.76 -16.02
C SER A 34 -6.42 20.77 -15.35
N ARG A 35 -5.95 19.53 -15.18
CA ARG A 35 -6.70 18.55 -14.41
C ARG A 35 -6.78 19.12 -13.01
N LEU A 36 -7.99 19.40 -12.54
CA LEU A 36 -8.22 19.78 -11.15
C LEU A 36 -7.47 18.78 -10.25
N PRO A 37 -6.81 19.23 -9.18
CA PRO A 37 -6.11 18.33 -8.28
C PRO A 37 -7.08 17.24 -7.79
N GLY A 38 -6.60 15.99 -7.67
CA GLY A 38 -7.45 14.80 -7.55
C GLY A 38 -8.56 14.87 -6.49
N TRP A 39 -8.33 15.59 -5.38
CA TRP A 39 -9.32 15.79 -4.30
C TRP A 39 -10.53 16.68 -4.69
N LEU A 40 -10.43 17.44 -5.78
CA LEU A 40 -11.52 18.23 -6.37
C LEU A 40 -12.27 17.49 -7.49
N ASN A 41 -11.80 16.32 -7.93
CA ASN A 41 -12.51 15.51 -8.94
C ASN A 41 -13.63 14.63 -8.36
N HIS A 42 -13.99 14.86 -7.09
CA HIS A 42 -14.99 14.08 -6.35
C HIS A 42 -16.40 14.72 -6.33
N PHE A 43 -16.70 15.69 -7.21
CA PHE A 43 -18.05 16.26 -7.36
C PHE A 43 -19.01 15.33 -8.11
N ASN A 44 -19.02 14.04 -7.73
CA ASN A 44 -19.92 13.04 -8.26
C ASN A 44 -21.10 12.85 -7.29
N ALA A 45 -22.28 12.50 -7.81
CA ALA A 45 -23.49 12.34 -6.99
C ALA A 45 -23.33 11.27 -5.89
N ASN A 46 -22.49 10.25 -6.09
CA ASN A 46 -22.22 9.22 -5.08
C ASN A 46 -21.33 9.74 -3.95
N ASP A 47 -20.25 10.42 -4.29
CA ASP A 47 -19.30 11.00 -3.35
C ASP A 47 -19.98 12.11 -2.51
N LEU A 48 -20.81 12.95 -3.15
CA LEU A 48 -21.56 13.97 -2.42
C LEU A 48 -22.55 13.38 -1.41
N LYS A 49 -23.20 12.24 -1.72
CA LYS A 49 -24.07 11.53 -0.77
C LYS A 49 -23.31 11.01 0.44
N VAL A 50 -22.09 10.48 0.24
CA VAL A 50 -21.22 10.02 1.33
C VAL A 50 -20.75 11.20 2.18
N ALA A 51 -20.31 12.28 1.55
CA ALA A 51 -19.89 13.50 2.23
C ALA A 51 -21.02 14.10 3.07
N PHE A 52 -22.22 14.19 2.49
CA PHE A 52 -23.42 14.67 3.19
C PHE A 52 -23.76 13.81 4.40
N ARG A 53 -23.74 12.48 4.26
CA ARG A 53 -23.98 11.53 5.37
C ARG A 53 -23.02 11.75 6.54
N CYS A 54 -21.72 11.86 6.25
CA CYS A 54 -20.70 12.09 7.27
C CYS A 54 -20.80 13.48 7.91
N TRP A 55 -21.11 14.48 7.09
CA TRP A 55 -21.29 15.85 7.54
C TRP A 55 -22.48 15.99 8.50
N VAL A 56 -23.64 15.39 8.18
CA VAL A 56 -24.82 15.41 9.06
C VAL A 56 -24.49 14.81 10.43
N ALA A 57 -23.80 13.67 10.47
CA ALA A 57 -23.44 13.02 11.73
C ALA A 57 -22.60 13.94 12.63
N VAL A 58 -21.55 14.56 12.05
CA VAL A 58 -20.67 15.47 12.77
C VAL A 58 -21.38 16.74 13.19
N TRP A 59 -22.15 17.35 12.28
CA TRP A 59 -22.85 18.60 12.56
C TRP A 59 -23.85 18.44 13.70
N VAL A 60 -24.64 17.36 13.69
CA VAL A 60 -25.56 17.03 14.79
C VAL A 60 -24.79 16.83 16.10
N ALA A 61 -23.64 16.14 16.08
CA ALA A 61 -22.80 15.97 17.27
C ALA A 61 -22.25 17.30 17.80
N THR A 62 -21.90 18.25 16.92
CA THR A 62 -21.46 19.60 17.30
C THR A 62 -22.61 20.43 17.89
N ILE A 63 -23.84 20.31 17.36
CA ILE A 63 -25.02 21.00 17.91
C ILE A 63 -25.27 20.61 19.36
N LEU A 64 -25.01 19.35 19.75
CA LEU A 64 -25.20 18.89 21.14
C LEU A 64 -24.34 19.68 22.15
N ILE A 65 -23.27 20.33 21.72
CA ILE A 65 -22.44 21.21 22.57
C ILE A 65 -23.22 22.47 22.95
N PHE A 66 -24.01 23.03 22.03
CA PHE A 66 -24.69 24.32 22.20
C PHE A 66 -26.05 24.22 22.89
N ILE A 67 -26.50 23.01 23.21
CA ILE A 67 -27.77 22.77 23.89
C ILE A 67 -27.48 22.57 25.38
N ASP A 68 -27.73 23.59 26.21
CA ASP A 68 -27.35 23.59 27.64
C ASP A 68 -27.85 22.37 28.43
N PRO A 69 -29.12 21.92 28.33
CA PRO A 69 -29.57 20.72 29.04
C PRO A 69 -28.80 19.45 28.63
N VAL A 70 -28.39 19.38 27.36
CA VAL A 70 -27.62 18.26 26.82
C VAL A 70 -26.18 18.35 27.31
N LEU A 71 -25.57 19.54 27.25
CA LEU A 71 -24.22 19.82 27.72
C LEU A 71 -24.05 19.49 29.21
N GLN A 72 -25.01 19.89 30.06
CA GLN A 72 -24.99 19.58 31.50
C GLN A 72 -25.15 18.08 31.78
N ASN A 73 -25.93 17.37 30.96
CA ASN A 73 -26.13 15.93 31.13
C ASN A 73 -24.91 15.13 30.63
N ILE A 74 -24.36 15.46 29.46
CA ILE A 74 -23.22 14.76 28.86
C ILE A 74 -21.92 15.09 29.61
N GLY A 75 -21.70 16.36 29.93
CA GLY A 75 -20.56 16.86 30.70
C GLY A 75 -19.50 17.60 29.88
N ILE A 76 -18.38 17.90 30.55
CA ILE A 76 -17.26 18.78 30.13
C ILE A 76 -16.48 18.36 28.87
N ALA A 77 -16.82 17.23 28.25
CA ALA A 77 -16.15 16.72 27.06
C ALA A 77 -17.16 16.36 25.97
N THR A 78 -18.28 17.06 25.90
CA THR A 78 -19.35 16.82 24.90
C THR A 78 -18.81 16.90 23.47
N PHE A 79 -17.84 17.79 23.21
CA PHE A 79 -17.13 17.90 21.92
C PHE A 79 -16.42 16.60 21.48
N PHE A 80 -16.12 15.68 22.40
CA PHE A 80 -15.44 14.42 22.09
C PHE A 80 -16.26 13.53 21.15
N GLY A 81 -17.60 13.60 21.19
CA GLY A 81 -18.46 12.87 20.27
C GLY A 81 -18.23 13.25 18.80
N ALA A 82 -18.02 14.54 18.52
CA ALA A 82 -17.68 15.02 17.19
C ALA A 82 -16.25 14.61 16.78
N ILE A 83 -15.30 14.61 17.72
CA ILE A 83 -13.92 14.14 17.47
C ILE A 83 -13.92 12.66 17.06
N VAL A 84 -14.69 11.81 17.76
CA VAL A 84 -14.84 10.38 17.41
C VAL A 84 -15.34 10.21 15.98
N LEU A 85 -16.31 11.01 15.55
CA LEU A 85 -16.86 10.97 14.19
C LEU A 85 -15.88 11.49 13.12
N TYR A 86 -14.95 12.40 13.45
CA TYR A 86 -13.87 12.77 12.53
C TYR A 86 -12.79 11.69 12.41
N ILE A 87 -12.50 10.98 13.51
CA ILE A 87 -11.55 9.86 13.52
C ILE A 87 -12.13 8.68 12.71
N VAL A 88 -13.36 8.28 13.05
CA VAL A 88 -14.10 7.19 12.39
C VAL A 88 -15.36 7.78 11.75
N PRO A 89 -15.28 8.33 10.53
CA PRO A 89 -16.45 8.84 9.83
C PRO A 89 -17.36 7.69 9.39
N PRO A 90 -18.68 7.89 9.37
CA PRO A 90 -19.63 6.94 8.79
C PRO A 90 -19.58 7.00 7.26
N ALA A 91 -18.39 6.82 6.67
CA ALA A 91 -18.12 6.97 5.23
C ALA A 91 -18.30 5.67 4.44
N GLY A 92 -18.13 4.54 5.11
CA GLY A 92 -18.14 3.22 4.47
C GLY A 92 -19.41 2.41 4.74
N ILE A 93 -19.21 1.10 4.80
CA ILE A 93 -20.21 0.08 5.06
C ILE A 93 -20.60 0.10 6.55
N LEU A 94 -21.89 -0.12 6.86
CA LEU A 94 -22.39 -0.18 8.24
C LEU A 94 -21.60 -1.16 9.12
N MET A 95 -21.37 -2.39 8.67
CA MET A 95 -20.66 -3.39 9.46
C MET A 95 -19.21 -3.00 9.75
N VAL A 96 -18.53 -2.37 8.78
CA VAL A 96 -17.18 -1.83 8.97
C VAL A 96 -17.19 -0.74 10.04
N TYR A 97 -18.14 0.18 9.95
CA TYR A 97 -18.32 1.25 10.92
C TYR A 97 -18.61 0.70 12.32
N LEU A 98 -19.54 -0.26 12.44
CA LEU A 98 -19.90 -0.90 13.71
C LEU A 98 -18.72 -1.65 14.32
N LEU A 99 -17.92 -2.33 13.53
CA LEU A 99 -16.76 -3.08 14.01
C LEU A 99 -15.65 -2.15 14.52
N ALA A 100 -15.36 -1.09 13.77
CA ALA A 100 -14.44 -0.03 14.20
C ALA A 100 -14.94 0.64 15.49
N SER A 101 -16.24 0.93 15.56
CA SER A 101 -16.90 1.53 16.72
C SER A 101 -16.94 0.60 17.94
N LEU A 102 -17.14 -0.71 17.74
CA LEU A 102 -17.11 -1.69 18.82
C LEU A 102 -15.69 -1.85 19.36
N SER A 103 -14.68 -1.87 18.48
CA SER A 103 -13.26 -1.92 18.87
C SER A 103 -12.88 -0.71 19.74
N LEU A 104 -13.29 0.50 19.35
CA LEU A 104 -12.96 1.69 20.12
C LEU A 104 -13.74 1.76 21.45
N LEU A 105 -15.02 1.34 21.48
CA LEU A 105 -15.81 1.20 22.72
C LEU A 105 -15.22 0.16 23.67
N LEU A 106 -14.78 -0.97 23.13
CA LEU A 106 -14.10 -2.02 23.89
C LEU A 106 -12.83 -1.46 24.56
N GLY A 107 -12.08 -0.61 23.85
CA GLY A 107 -10.86 0.02 24.37
C GLY A 107 -11.16 0.94 25.54
N MET A 108 -12.17 1.79 25.38
CA MET A 108 -12.67 2.66 26.45
C MET A 108 -13.19 1.87 27.66
N CYS A 109 -13.93 0.78 27.44
CA CYS A 109 -14.47 -0.05 28.53
C CYS A 109 -13.38 -0.84 29.25
N LEU A 110 -12.40 -1.38 28.54
CA LEU A 110 -11.24 -2.06 29.15
C LEU A 110 -10.41 -1.08 29.99
N ALA A 111 -10.16 0.12 29.48
CA ALA A 111 -9.48 1.17 30.23
C ALA A 111 -10.28 1.62 31.45
N TRP A 112 -11.62 1.69 31.34
CA TRP A 112 -12.48 1.96 32.48
C TRP A 112 -12.38 0.86 33.54
N ALA A 113 -12.51 -0.41 33.16
CA ALA A 113 -12.41 -1.53 34.09
C ALA A 113 -11.04 -1.59 34.77
N TRP A 114 -9.96 -1.45 34.01
CA TRP A 114 -8.59 -1.44 34.54
C TRP A 114 -8.32 -0.20 35.40
N GLY A 115 -8.81 0.97 35.00
CA GLY A 115 -8.71 2.20 35.79
C GLY A 115 -9.42 2.11 37.14
N LEU A 116 -10.60 1.46 37.20
CA LEU A 116 -11.30 1.20 38.47
C LEU A 116 -10.54 0.20 39.35
N LEU A 117 -9.90 -0.81 38.75
CA LEU A 117 -9.02 -1.73 39.47
C LEU A 117 -7.81 -0.98 40.06
N SER A 118 -7.15 -0.13 39.27
CA SER A 118 -6.07 0.74 39.73
C SER A 118 -6.52 1.64 40.88
N MET A 119 -7.72 2.24 40.77
CA MET A 119 -8.28 3.10 41.81
C MET A 119 -8.53 2.33 43.12
N LYS A 120 -9.10 1.12 43.05
CA LYS A 120 -9.29 0.29 44.25
C LYS A 120 -7.96 -0.12 44.88
N ALA A 121 -6.98 -0.55 44.07
CA ALA A 121 -5.65 -0.91 44.57
C ALA A 121 -4.96 0.28 45.23
N ALA A 122 -5.08 1.48 44.65
CA ALA A 122 -4.45 2.67 45.17
C ALA A 122 -5.12 3.17 46.47
N LEU A 123 -6.45 3.08 46.57
CA LEU A 123 -7.18 3.42 47.80
C LEU A 123 -6.91 2.42 48.93
N ALA A 124 -6.67 1.14 48.63
CA ALA A 124 -6.34 0.13 49.64
C ALA A 124 -5.00 0.38 50.36
N VAL A 125 -4.09 1.15 49.75
CA VAL A 125 -2.78 1.49 50.34
C VAL A 125 -2.80 2.85 51.04
N ARG A 126 -3.88 3.63 50.87
CA ARG A 126 -4.02 4.95 51.48
C ARG A 126 -4.43 4.81 52.96
N PRO A 127 -3.65 5.34 53.93
CA PRO A 127 -4.02 5.29 55.34
C PRO A 127 -5.23 6.21 55.64
N ASP A 128 -6.25 5.66 56.29
CA ASP A 128 -7.51 6.37 56.58
C ASP A 128 -7.31 7.53 57.56
N GLU A 129 -6.51 7.34 58.61
CA GLU A 129 -6.26 8.36 59.65
C GLU A 129 -5.57 9.61 59.08
N GLU A 130 -4.48 9.42 58.33
CA GLU A 130 -3.75 10.54 57.69
C GLU A 130 -4.63 11.26 56.65
N THR A 131 -5.48 10.53 55.94
CA THR A 131 -6.39 11.11 54.93
C THR A 131 -7.46 11.97 55.60
N GLN A 132 -8.04 11.51 56.71
CA GLN A 132 -9.01 12.29 57.48
C GLN A 132 -8.38 13.55 58.07
N ALA A 133 -7.17 13.45 58.61
CA ALA A 133 -6.41 14.60 59.11
C ALA A 133 -6.15 15.64 58.00
N ARG A 134 -5.76 15.20 56.79
CA ARG A 134 -5.59 16.11 55.64
C ARG A 134 -6.90 16.71 55.13
N LEU A 135 -8.01 15.98 55.20
CA LEU A 135 -9.34 16.52 54.84
C LEU A 135 -9.77 17.62 55.82
N GLN A 136 -9.52 17.45 57.11
CA GLN A 136 -9.79 18.47 58.12
C GLN A 136 -8.90 19.71 57.92
N SER A 137 -7.60 19.52 57.68
CA SER A 137 -6.69 20.66 57.43
C SER A 137 -7.05 21.42 56.15
N LEU A 138 -7.48 20.71 55.10
CA LEU A 138 -7.98 21.32 53.87
C LEU A 138 -9.24 22.17 54.11
N GLN A 139 -10.20 21.68 54.91
CA GLN A 139 -11.40 22.45 55.27
C GLN A 139 -11.06 23.71 56.08
N GLN A 140 -10.13 23.60 57.03
CA GLN A 140 -9.68 24.74 57.83
C GLN A 140 -8.99 25.80 56.97
N GLN A 141 -8.06 25.40 56.10
CA GLN A 141 -7.37 26.32 55.19
C GLN A 141 -8.34 26.96 54.18
N ALA A 142 -9.28 26.19 53.65
CA ALA A 142 -10.30 26.72 52.76
C ALA A 142 -11.20 27.74 53.46
N GLY A 143 -11.54 27.53 54.74
CA GLY A 143 -12.31 28.49 55.54
C GLY A 143 -11.56 29.80 55.79
N ILE A 144 -10.26 29.71 56.10
CA ILE A 144 -9.40 30.90 56.28
C ILE A 144 -9.30 31.69 54.97
N LEU A 145 -9.02 31.00 53.85
CA LEU A 145 -8.89 31.63 52.54
C LEU A 145 -10.23 32.18 52.03
N ALA A 146 -11.35 31.52 52.33
CA ALA A 146 -12.69 32.01 51.99
C ALA A 146 -12.98 33.34 52.69
N ASN A 147 -12.64 33.44 53.97
CA ASN A 147 -12.80 34.68 54.74
C ASN A 147 -11.91 35.82 54.24
N GLN A 148 -10.73 35.49 53.70
CA GLN A 148 -9.79 36.49 53.17
C GLN A 148 -10.11 36.95 51.74
N THR A 149 -10.65 36.06 50.89
CA THR A 149 -10.87 36.32 49.46
C THR A 149 -12.32 36.58 49.08
N GLY A 150 -13.27 36.34 49.99
CA GLY A 150 -14.71 36.46 49.73
C GLY A 150 -15.28 35.42 48.76
N GLN A 151 -14.49 34.41 48.36
CA GLN A 151 -14.94 33.34 47.47
C GLN A 151 -15.64 32.21 48.24
N PRO A 152 -16.58 31.48 47.61
CA PRO A 152 -17.26 30.38 48.25
C PRO A 152 -16.25 29.29 48.67
N PRO A 153 -16.34 28.76 49.91
CA PRO A 153 -15.40 27.76 50.42
C PRO A 153 -15.24 26.53 49.52
N ALA A 154 -16.31 26.14 48.83
CA ALA A 154 -16.32 25.00 47.92
C ALA A 154 -15.39 25.20 46.70
N ALA A 155 -15.30 26.42 46.14
CA ALA A 155 -14.43 26.70 45.01
C ALA A 155 -12.94 26.69 45.42
N ILE A 156 -12.65 27.16 46.64
CA ILE A 156 -11.31 27.15 47.21
C ILE A 156 -10.87 25.71 47.53
N VAL A 157 -11.76 24.90 48.11
CA VAL A 157 -11.52 23.45 48.30
C VAL A 157 -11.15 22.78 46.98
N GLN A 158 -11.93 23.03 45.92
CA GLN A 158 -11.67 22.45 44.61
C GLN A 158 -10.29 22.88 44.07
N LYS A 159 -9.94 24.16 44.21
CA LYS A 159 -8.64 24.70 43.81
C LYS A 159 -7.49 24.03 44.57
N LEU A 160 -7.55 23.96 45.90
CA LEU A 160 -6.52 23.34 46.74
C LEU A 160 -6.33 21.85 46.43
N VAL A 161 -7.41 21.14 46.11
CA VAL A 161 -7.36 19.74 45.69
C VAL A 161 -6.58 19.59 44.37
N TYR A 162 -6.84 20.44 43.37
CA TYR A 162 -6.09 20.45 42.10
C TYR A 162 -4.67 20.98 42.24
N ASP A 163 -4.39 21.83 43.22
CA ASP A 163 -3.04 22.27 43.58
C ASP A 163 -2.23 21.13 44.27
N GLY A 164 -2.82 19.96 44.44
CA GLY A 164 -2.10 18.75 44.86
C GLY A 164 -2.07 18.51 46.37
N PHE A 165 -2.89 19.22 47.15
CA PHE A 165 -2.94 19.09 48.62
C PHE A 165 -3.25 17.65 49.10
N MET A 166 -3.99 16.89 48.28
CA MET A 166 -4.42 15.52 48.57
C MET A 166 -3.51 14.43 47.98
N LEU A 167 -2.35 14.81 47.43
CA LEU A 167 -1.43 13.84 46.82
C LEU A 167 -0.70 13.01 47.87
N ASP A 168 -0.65 11.70 47.64
CA ASP A 168 0.09 10.72 48.43
C ASP A 168 0.99 9.92 47.49
N ALA A 169 2.28 9.85 47.81
CA ALA A 169 3.30 9.16 47.02
C ALA A 169 2.96 7.67 46.84
N ARG A 170 2.38 7.00 47.86
CA ARG A 170 2.03 5.57 47.78
C ARG A 170 0.96 5.34 46.71
N VAL A 171 -0.05 6.20 46.71
CA VAL A 171 -1.16 6.16 45.74
C VAL A 171 -0.67 6.50 44.33
N VAL A 172 0.17 7.53 44.19
CA VAL A 172 0.76 7.94 42.90
C VAL A 172 1.53 6.78 42.26
N VAL A 173 2.40 6.09 43.03
CA VAL A 173 3.19 4.97 42.51
C VAL A 173 2.29 3.84 41.98
N ILE A 174 1.22 3.49 42.70
CA ILE A 174 0.30 2.42 42.28
C ILE A 174 -0.43 2.79 40.97
N TYR A 175 -0.92 4.03 40.86
CA TYR A 175 -1.54 4.49 39.60
C TYR A 175 -0.56 4.44 38.45
N PHE A 176 0.67 4.93 38.62
CA PHE A 176 1.69 4.91 37.57
C PHE A 176 2.03 3.48 37.13
N VAL A 177 2.30 2.58 38.08
CA VAL A 177 2.63 1.18 37.75
C VAL A 177 1.48 0.50 37.01
N MET A 178 0.25 0.57 37.56
CA MET A 178 -0.89 -0.12 36.97
C MET A 178 -1.30 0.46 35.60
N CYS A 179 -1.32 1.78 35.46
CA CYS A 179 -1.67 2.43 34.19
C CYS A 179 -0.57 2.25 33.13
N CYS A 180 0.71 2.34 33.50
CA CYS A 180 1.80 2.10 32.54
C CYS A 180 1.85 0.65 32.05
N VAL A 181 1.55 -0.33 32.89
CA VAL A 181 1.41 -1.74 32.47
C VAL A 181 0.31 -1.89 31.43
N PHE A 182 -0.83 -1.23 31.64
CA PHE A 182 -1.94 -1.24 30.68
C PHE A 182 -1.58 -0.57 29.34
N ILE A 183 -0.93 0.61 29.38
CA ILE A 183 -0.46 1.30 28.18
C ILE A 183 0.55 0.44 27.42
N TYR A 184 1.49 -0.21 28.12
CA TYR A 184 2.46 -1.12 27.52
C TYR A 184 1.77 -2.30 26.84
N ALA A 185 0.81 -2.94 27.52
CA ALA A 185 0.08 -4.09 26.99
C ALA A 185 -0.73 -3.74 25.73
N LEU A 186 -1.44 -2.59 25.72
CA LEU A 186 -2.19 -2.15 24.54
C LEU A 186 -1.28 -1.74 23.38
N ALA A 187 -0.14 -1.09 23.66
CA ALA A 187 0.84 -0.76 22.64
C ALA A 187 1.43 -2.04 21.98
N ARG A 188 1.70 -3.09 22.78
CA ARG A 188 2.10 -4.41 22.27
C ARG A 188 1.00 -5.09 21.46
N LEU A 189 -0.25 -4.98 21.91
CA LEU A 189 -1.39 -5.56 21.19
C LEU A 189 -1.58 -4.89 19.81
N ARG A 190 -1.42 -3.56 19.73
CA ARG A 190 -1.43 -2.82 18.46
C ARG A 190 -0.28 -3.24 17.55
N TYR A 191 0.91 -3.45 18.11
CA TYR A 191 2.05 -3.93 17.33
C TYR A 191 1.79 -5.31 16.73
N ALA A 192 1.28 -6.25 17.53
CA ALA A 192 1.00 -7.61 17.07
C ALA A 192 -0.18 -7.66 16.09
N ASN A 193 -1.18 -6.79 16.27
CA ASN A 193 -2.37 -6.72 15.43
C ASN A 193 -2.71 -5.26 15.12
N GLY A 194 -2.34 -4.78 13.92
CA GLY A 194 -2.61 -3.40 13.48
C GLY A 194 -4.09 -3.01 13.50
N LYS A 195 -5.02 -3.98 13.48
CA LYS A 195 -6.47 -3.78 13.62
C LYS A 195 -6.86 -3.12 14.94
N MET A 196 -6.07 -3.32 15.99
CA MET A 196 -6.35 -2.86 17.35
C MET A 196 -5.88 -1.41 17.58
N ILE A 197 -5.62 -0.64 16.52
CA ILE A 197 -5.22 0.77 16.64
C ILE A 197 -6.28 1.61 17.37
N LEU A 198 -7.56 1.45 17.04
CA LEU A 198 -8.65 2.20 17.69
C LEU A 198 -8.81 1.77 19.15
N LEU A 199 -8.71 0.47 19.43
CA LEU A 199 -8.72 -0.09 20.78
C LEU A 199 -7.61 0.55 21.65
N GLN A 200 -6.38 0.58 21.12
CA GLN A 200 -5.23 1.15 21.82
C GLN A 200 -5.38 2.66 21.99
N LEU A 201 -5.72 3.39 20.92
CA LEU A 201 -5.87 4.85 20.94
C LEU A 201 -6.86 5.31 22.03
N PHE A 202 -8.08 4.78 21.99
CA PHE A 202 -9.14 5.19 22.93
C PHE A 202 -8.97 4.58 24.32
N GLY A 203 -8.35 3.40 24.41
CA GLY A 203 -7.95 2.82 25.70
C GLY A 203 -6.91 3.68 26.42
N THR A 204 -5.89 4.16 25.69
CA THR A 204 -4.86 5.06 26.25
C THR A 204 -5.46 6.41 26.66
N ILE A 205 -6.34 7.02 25.85
CA ILE A 205 -7.00 8.30 26.21
C ILE A 205 -7.82 8.17 27.51
N VAL A 206 -8.55 7.06 27.70
CA VAL A 206 -9.38 6.87 28.90
C VAL A 206 -8.53 6.56 30.13
N ILE A 207 -7.47 5.73 30.00
CA ILE A 207 -6.61 5.42 31.14
C ILE A 207 -5.81 6.64 31.62
N ASP A 208 -5.50 7.59 30.74
CA ASP A 208 -4.83 8.84 31.12
C ASP A 208 -5.64 9.67 32.11
N ILE A 209 -6.99 9.63 32.05
CA ILE A 209 -7.80 10.29 33.08
C ILE A 209 -7.54 9.67 34.45
N PHE A 210 -7.46 8.33 34.52
CA PHE A 210 -7.16 7.64 35.78
C PHE A 210 -5.74 7.93 36.25
N LEU A 211 -4.76 7.95 35.33
CA LEU A 211 -3.37 8.26 35.66
C LEU A 211 -3.20 9.67 36.23
N LEU A 212 -3.88 10.66 35.63
CA LEU A 212 -3.74 12.07 35.99
C LEU A 212 -4.66 12.45 37.14
N THR A 213 -5.97 12.20 37.01
CA THR A 213 -6.97 12.66 38.00
C THR A 213 -7.11 11.70 39.17
N GLY A 214 -6.83 10.41 38.99
CA GLY A 214 -6.98 9.38 40.02
C GLY A 214 -6.20 9.63 41.32
N PRO A 215 -4.91 10.01 41.28
CA PRO A 215 -4.11 10.27 42.49
C PRO A 215 -4.66 11.35 43.42
N ILE A 216 -5.41 12.31 42.86
CA ILE A 216 -6.00 13.44 43.60
C ILE A 216 -7.28 13.03 44.33
N LEU A 217 -7.98 11.99 43.84
CA LEU A 217 -9.24 11.55 44.41
C LEU A 217 -9.00 10.79 45.73
N THR A 218 -9.73 11.21 46.77
CA THR A 218 -9.71 10.58 48.10
C THR A 218 -10.78 9.51 48.29
N ARG A 219 -11.74 9.43 47.37
CA ARG A 219 -12.86 8.48 47.43
C ARG A 219 -13.00 7.77 46.10
N PHE A 220 -13.50 6.53 46.16
CA PHE A 220 -13.80 5.76 44.97
C PHE A 220 -14.85 6.47 44.10
N ASN A 221 -14.53 6.67 42.83
CA ASN A 221 -15.42 7.29 41.86
C ASN A 221 -15.54 6.40 40.61
N SER A 222 -16.65 5.67 40.53
CA SER A 222 -16.93 4.80 39.38
C SER A 222 -17.21 5.55 38.09
N LYS A 223 -17.56 6.85 38.16
CA LYS A 223 -18.00 7.65 37.02
C LYS A 223 -16.87 8.38 36.29
N LEU A 224 -15.62 8.26 36.73
CA LEU A 224 -14.50 9.04 36.18
C LEU A 224 -14.35 8.89 34.65
N ALA A 225 -14.49 7.67 34.12
CA ALA A 225 -14.39 7.42 32.69
C ALA A 225 -15.59 7.93 31.88
N GLN A 226 -16.74 8.20 32.52
CA GLN A 226 -17.96 8.65 31.82
C GLN A 226 -17.73 9.95 31.04
N VAL A 227 -16.75 10.76 31.45
CA VAL A 227 -16.32 11.99 30.77
C VAL A 227 -16.03 11.75 29.28
N PHE A 228 -15.35 10.66 28.90
CA PHE A 228 -15.12 10.33 27.48
C PHE A 228 -16.03 9.23 26.94
N VAL A 229 -16.40 8.23 27.76
CA VAL A 229 -17.20 7.09 27.29
C VAL A 229 -18.60 7.52 26.85
N LYS A 230 -19.25 8.42 27.61
CA LYS A 230 -20.61 8.88 27.31
C LYS A 230 -20.69 9.68 25.99
N PRO A 231 -19.92 10.78 25.79
CA PRO A 231 -19.93 11.49 24.51
C PRO A 231 -19.43 10.63 23.35
N GLY A 232 -18.46 9.75 23.58
CA GLY A 232 -17.97 8.82 22.54
C GLY A 232 -19.03 7.83 22.07
N ALA A 233 -19.81 7.25 23.00
CA ALA A 233 -20.92 6.36 22.67
C ALA A 233 -22.05 7.07 21.92
N ILE A 234 -22.36 8.33 22.28
CA ILE A 234 -23.35 9.15 21.57
C ILE A 234 -22.87 9.43 20.14
N GLY A 235 -21.60 9.81 19.94
CA GLY A 235 -21.01 10.01 18.61
C GLY A 235 -21.11 8.76 17.74
N ILE A 236 -20.81 7.58 18.31
CA ILE A 236 -20.96 6.28 17.61
C ILE A 236 -22.42 6.01 17.23
N GLY A 237 -23.35 6.25 18.15
CA GLY A 237 -24.78 6.10 17.90
C GLY A 237 -25.25 6.96 16.74
N LEU A 238 -24.85 8.24 16.71
CA LEU A 238 -25.17 9.17 15.62
C LEU A 238 -24.62 8.68 14.27
N GLY A 239 -23.37 8.24 14.22
CA GLY A 239 -22.81 7.71 12.97
C GLY A 239 -23.49 6.41 12.50
N ALA A 240 -23.90 5.53 13.43
CA ALA A 240 -24.65 4.32 13.09
C ALA A 240 -26.05 4.65 12.54
N VAL A 241 -26.75 5.62 13.14
CA VAL A 241 -28.05 6.13 12.65
C VAL A 241 -27.88 6.73 11.25
N CYS A 242 -26.85 7.55 11.01
CA CYS A 242 -26.58 8.11 9.69
C CYS A 242 -26.27 7.02 8.65
N CYS A 243 -25.52 5.98 9.01
CA CYS A 243 -25.27 4.83 8.11
C CYS A 243 -26.55 4.08 7.71
N LEU A 244 -27.56 4.02 8.60
CA LEU A 244 -28.82 3.30 8.36
C LEU A 244 -29.83 4.12 7.56
N PHE A 245 -29.99 5.39 7.89
CA PHE A 245 -31.09 6.22 7.38
C PHE A 245 -30.68 7.18 6.26
N VAL A 246 -29.41 7.62 6.20
CA VAL A 246 -28.94 8.60 5.23
C VAL A 246 -28.11 7.89 4.17
N PHE A 247 -28.69 7.59 3.00
CA PHE A 247 -28.03 6.90 1.89
C PHE A 247 -27.26 5.62 2.31
N PRO A 248 -27.97 4.56 2.72
CA PRO A 248 -27.33 3.30 3.13
C PRO A 248 -26.54 2.68 1.97
N GLN A 249 -25.33 2.19 2.28
CA GLN A 249 -24.46 1.49 1.33
C GLN A 249 -24.22 0.06 1.81
N SER A 250 -24.56 -0.92 0.96
CA SER A 250 -24.24 -2.33 1.19
C SER A 250 -22.83 -2.66 0.69
N THR A 251 -22.14 -3.60 1.35
CA THR A 251 -20.79 -4.08 0.96
C THR A 251 -20.75 -4.55 -0.48
N SER A 252 -21.74 -5.35 -0.88
CA SER A 252 -21.88 -5.86 -2.25
C SER A 252 -22.02 -4.75 -3.29
N TYR A 253 -22.55 -3.57 -2.93
CA TYR A 253 -22.68 -2.44 -3.87
C TYR A 253 -21.33 -1.80 -4.14
N VAL A 254 -20.54 -1.61 -3.08
CA VAL A 254 -19.19 -1.05 -3.16
C VAL A 254 -18.27 -2.01 -3.91
N VAL A 255 -18.27 -3.30 -3.54
CA VAL A 255 -17.44 -4.33 -4.19
C VAL A 255 -17.77 -4.45 -5.67
N LEU A 256 -19.04 -4.55 -6.05
CA LEU A 256 -19.41 -4.64 -7.47
C LEU A 256 -19.09 -3.38 -8.26
N GLY A 257 -19.15 -2.19 -7.64
CA GLY A 257 -18.70 -0.95 -8.27
C GLY A 257 -17.19 -0.92 -8.51
N GLN A 258 -16.40 -1.41 -7.56
CA GLN A 258 -14.95 -1.55 -7.73
C GLN A 258 -14.61 -2.62 -8.77
N MET A 259 -15.34 -3.74 -8.81
CA MET A 259 -15.19 -4.78 -9.84
C MET A 259 -15.53 -4.25 -11.24
N GLU A 260 -16.62 -3.48 -11.38
CA GLU A 260 -16.95 -2.80 -12.64
C GLU A 260 -15.76 -1.95 -13.12
N GLN A 261 -15.22 -1.11 -12.23
CA GLN A 261 -14.11 -0.24 -12.57
C GLN A 261 -12.85 -1.04 -12.93
N LEU A 262 -12.55 -2.12 -12.21
CA LEU A 262 -11.44 -3.03 -12.53
C LEU A 262 -11.60 -3.67 -13.92
N ILE A 263 -12.80 -4.15 -14.25
CA ILE A 263 -13.10 -4.71 -15.58
C ILE A 263 -12.85 -3.63 -16.64
N ARG A 264 -13.34 -2.39 -16.45
CA ARG A 264 -13.09 -1.29 -17.39
C ARG A 264 -11.60 -0.97 -17.54
N MET A 265 -10.80 -1.12 -16.49
CA MET A 265 -9.36 -0.88 -16.54
C MET A 265 -8.58 -1.96 -17.31
N LEU A 266 -9.16 -3.14 -17.58
CA LEU A 266 -8.58 -4.13 -18.49
C LEU A 266 -8.46 -3.62 -19.93
N GLU A 267 -9.19 -2.55 -20.28
CA GLU A 267 -9.04 -1.88 -21.57
C GLU A 267 -7.63 -1.27 -21.74
N ALA A 268 -6.99 -0.79 -20.67
CA ALA A 268 -5.68 -0.15 -20.76
C ALA A 268 -4.59 -1.07 -21.37
N PRO A 269 -4.40 -2.33 -20.92
CA PRO A 269 -3.52 -3.29 -21.58
C PRO A 269 -3.84 -3.53 -23.07
N VAL A 270 -5.13 -3.62 -23.41
CA VAL A 270 -5.61 -3.89 -24.78
C VAL A 270 -5.35 -2.68 -25.69
N ASP A 271 -5.65 -1.48 -25.20
CA ASP A 271 -5.39 -0.21 -25.89
C ASP A 271 -3.90 0.06 -26.06
N SER A 272 -3.07 -0.22 -25.06
CA SER A 272 -1.60 -0.10 -25.18
C SER A 272 -1.05 -1.00 -26.29
N THR A 273 -1.60 -2.21 -26.43
CA THR A 273 -1.24 -3.14 -27.50
C THR A 273 -1.69 -2.63 -28.87
N ARG A 274 -2.90 -2.06 -28.95
CA ARG A 274 -3.41 -1.42 -30.18
C ARG A 274 -2.55 -0.23 -30.61
N ARG A 275 -2.16 0.64 -29.68
CA ARG A 275 -1.29 1.80 -29.95
C ARG A 275 0.11 1.39 -30.37
N TYR A 276 0.63 0.32 -29.77
CA TYR A 276 1.90 -0.28 -30.19
C TYR A 276 1.86 -0.69 -31.67
N PHE A 277 0.84 -1.43 -32.10
CA PHE A 277 0.68 -1.80 -33.51
C PHE A 277 0.39 -0.61 -34.44
N ALA A 278 -0.04 0.53 -33.91
CA ALA A 278 -0.22 1.76 -34.68
C ALA A 278 1.08 2.57 -34.86
N GLY A 279 2.19 2.15 -34.23
CA GLY A 279 3.46 2.89 -34.28
C GLY A 279 3.48 4.14 -33.42
N ASP A 280 2.67 4.21 -32.37
CA ASP A 280 2.58 5.39 -31.51
C ASP A 280 3.82 5.54 -30.59
N GLU A 281 4.71 6.48 -30.93
CA GLU A 281 5.89 6.82 -30.14
C GLU A 281 5.56 7.57 -28.84
N THR A 282 4.30 7.99 -28.62
CA THR A 282 3.87 8.73 -27.41
C THR A 282 3.54 7.84 -26.21
N LEU A 283 3.76 6.53 -26.32
CA LEU A 283 3.60 5.56 -25.24
C LEU A 283 4.63 5.82 -24.12
N ASP A 284 4.24 6.69 -23.19
CA ASP A 284 5.06 7.06 -22.04
C ASP A 284 5.10 5.93 -20.99
N ASP A 285 6.32 5.54 -20.62
CA ASP A 285 6.64 4.57 -19.58
C ASP A 285 5.96 4.93 -18.23
N ALA A 286 5.88 6.22 -17.91
CA ALA A 286 5.21 6.69 -16.69
C ALA A 286 3.69 6.42 -16.71
N GLN A 287 3.03 6.55 -17.87
CA GLN A 287 1.60 6.27 -18.00
C GLN A 287 1.28 4.78 -17.89
N LEU A 288 2.12 3.91 -18.45
CA LEU A 288 1.98 2.46 -18.34
C LEU A 288 2.14 2.01 -16.89
N ARG A 289 3.18 2.48 -16.20
CA ARG A 289 3.38 2.20 -14.77
C ARG A 289 2.26 2.77 -13.90
N ALA A 290 1.76 3.96 -14.21
CA ALA A 290 0.62 4.55 -13.50
C ALA A 290 -0.65 3.71 -13.66
N SER A 291 -0.91 3.20 -14.88
CA SER A 291 -2.05 2.32 -15.16
C SER A 291 -1.95 1.00 -14.39
N LYS A 292 -0.76 0.36 -14.41
CA LYS A 292 -0.48 -0.84 -13.60
C LYS A 292 -0.70 -0.58 -12.11
N GLY A 293 -0.16 0.54 -11.59
CA GLY A 293 -0.33 0.94 -10.20
C GLY A 293 -1.79 1.21 -9.81
N ALA A 294 -2.58 1.78 -10.72
CA ALA A 294 -4.00 2.05 -10.51
C ALA A 294 -4.84 0.76 -10.47
N ILE A 295 -4.57 -0.23 -11.36
CA ILE A 295 -5.26 -1.54 -11.34
C ILE A 295 -5.02 -2.24 -10.00
N ILE A 296 -3.75 -2.29 -9.59
CA ILE A 296 -3.33 -2.97 -8.36
C ILE A 296 -3.89 -2.27 -7.12
N SER A 297 -3.84 -0.92 -7.07
CA SER A 297 -4.34 -0.17 -5.91
C SER A 297 -5.85 -0.30 -5.76
N LEU A 298 -6.61 -0.31 -6.85
CA LEU A 298 -8.05 -0.52 -6.82
C LEU A 298 -8.41 -1.95 -6.40
N PHE A 299 -7.65 -2.95 -6.87
CA PHE A 299 -7.82 -4.34 -6.43
C PHE A 299 -7.59 -4.49 -4.93
N LYS A 300 -6.56 -3.84 -4.37
CA LYS A 300 -6.29 -3.80 -2.93
C LYS A 300 -7.40 -3.07 -2.16
N ALA A 301 -7.89 -1.94 -2.69
CA ALA A 301 -8.98 -1.18 -2.07
C ALA A 301 -10.30 -1.97 -1.98
N MET A 302 -10.47 -3.02 -2.80
CA MET A 302 -11.63 -3.90 -2.79
C MET A 302 -11.54 -5.04 -1.77
N GLU A 303 -10.33 -5.46 -1.40
CA GLU A 303 -10.09 -6.61 -0.52
C GLU A 303 -10.80 -6.54 0.84
N PRO A 304 -10.81 -5.40 1.56
CA PRO A 304 -11.56 -5.30 2.79
C PRO A 304 -13.06 -5.50 2.56
N GLY A 305 -13.61 -4.96 1.47
CA GLY A 305 -15.01 -5.19 1.09
C GLY A 305 -15.33 -6.66 0.87
N LEU A 306 -14.44 -7.42 0.23
CA LEU A 306 -14.60 -8.87 0.05
C LEU A 306 -14.62 -9.64 1.37
N ALA A 307 -13.79 -9.24 2.34
CA ALA A 307 -13.77 -9.87 3.66
C ALA A 307 -15.11 -9.67 4.42
N PHE A 308 -15.78 -8.54 4.24
CA PHE A 308 -17.07 -8.25 4.90
C PHE A 308 -18.29 -8.73 4.11
N LEU A 309 -18.10 -9.19 2.87
CA LEU A 309 -19.17 -9.66 2.01
C LEU A 309 -20.05 -10.77 2.63
N PRO A 310 -19.53 -11.76 3.39
CA PRO A 310 -20.36 -12.77 4.06
C PRO A 310 -21.23 -12.23 5.22
N LEU A 311 -20.91 -11.02 5.70
CA LEU A 311 -21.60 -10.33 6.79
C LEU A 311 -22.54 -9.24 6.27
N ASP A 312 -22.63 -9.07 4.95
CA ASP A 312 -23.41 -8.02 4.32
C ASP A 312 -24.91 -8.34 4.35
N LEU A 313 -25.72 -7.34 4.71
CA LEU A 313 -27.15 -7.35 4.45
C LEU A 313 -27.36 -6.57 3.16
N SER A 314 -27.70 -7.27 2.08
CA SER A 314 -27.80 -6.65 0.75
C SER A 314 -29.08 -6.99 0.03
N ARG A 315 -29.51 -6.06 -0.85
CA ARG A 315 -30.56 -6.31 -1.83
C ARG A 315 -29.92 -6.31 -3.22
N GLY A 316 -30.18 -7.33 -4.01
CA GLY A 316 -29.59 -7.49 -5.35
C GLY A 316 -29.97 -8.82 -6.02
N ARG A 317 -29.59 -8.99 -7.29
CA ARG A 317 -29.75 -10.27 -8.01
C ARG A 317 -28.72 -11.31 -7.58
N TRP A 318 -27.47 -10.89 -7.38
CA TRP A 318 -26.35 -11.74 -7.02
C TRP A 318 -26.15 -11.82 -5.50
N ASN A 319 -25.83 -13.01 -5.00
CA ASN A 319 -25.52 -13.23 -3.59
C ASN A 319 -24.02 -12.99 -3.29
N ALA A 320 -23.60 -13.16 -2.04
CA ALA A 320 -22.20 -12.96 -1.63
C ALA A 320 -21.21 -13.96 -2.27
N ASP A 321 -21.62 -15.22 -2.45
CA ASP A 321 -20.77 -16.26 -3.05
C ASP A 321 -20.62 -16.04 -4.56
N ASP A 322 -21.70 -15.63 -5.23
CA ASP A 322 -21.74 -15.30 -6.66
C ASP A 322 -20.73 -14.18 -6.98
N VAL A 323 -20.73 -13.12 -6.16
CA VAL A 323 -19.79 -11.98 -6.27
C VAL A 323 -18.35 -12.41 -5.97
N LYS A 324 -18.13 -13.32 -5.01
CA LYS A 324 -16.80 -13.85 -4.69
C LYS A 324 -16.23 -14.69 -5.84
N CYS A 325 -17.05 -15.52 -6.48
CA CYS A 325 -16.66 -16.29 -7.65
C CYS A 325 -16.34 -15.37 -8.85
N LEU A 326 -17.15 -14.32 -9.07
CA LEU A 326 -16.84 -13.31 -10.09
C LEU A 326 -15.48 -12.63 -9.80
N GLN A 327 -15.18 -12.36 -8.53
CA GLN A 327 -13.90 -11.76 -8.14
C GLN A 327 -12.71 -12.65 -8.45
N GLY A 328 -12.84 -13.98 -8.30
CA GLY A 328 -11.82 -14.93 -8.74
C GLY A 328 -11.50 -14.77 -10.23
N ARG A 329 -12.53 -14.71 -11.07
CA ARG A 329 -12.36 -14.52 -12.53
C ARG A 329 -11.76 -13.16 -12.90
N VAL A 330 -12.22 -12.09 -12.24
CA VAL A 330 -11.68 -10.73 -12.45
C VAL A 330 -10.22 -10.65 -12.02
N ARG A 331 -9.83 -11.30 -10.92
CA ARG A 331 -8.43 -11.40 -10.48
C ARG A 331 -7.56 -12.07 -11.54
N ASP A 332 -8.02 -13.17 -12.12
CA ASP A 332 -7.28 -13.91 -13.13
C ASP A 332 -7.11 -13.07 -14.41
N ALA A 333 -8.15 -12.32 -14.82
CA ALA A 333 -8.06 -11.38 -15.95
C ALA A 333 -7.14 -10.18 -15.67
N ILE A 334 -7.14 -9.65 -14.44
CA ILE A 334 -6.19 -8.62 -14.01
C ILE A 334 -4.76 -9.14 -14.10
N ALA A 335 -4.50 -10.37 -13.64
CA ALA A 335 -3.17 -10.97 -13.74
C ALA A 335 -2.71 -11.08 -15.20
N ALA A 336 -3.57 -11.55 -16.11
CA ALA A 336 -3.29 -11.61 -17.54
C ALA A 336 -3.03 -10.22 -18.15
N GLY A 337 -3.89 -9.24 -17.85
CA GLY A 337 -3.75 -7.86 -18.32
C GLY A 337 -2.49 -7.16 -17.80
N VAL A 338 -2.11 -7.37 -16.53
CA VAL A 338 -0.87 -6.84 -15.97
C VAL A 338 0.35 -7.45 -16.67
N PHE A 339 0.31 -8.74 -17.02
CA PHE A 339 1.40 -9.35 -17.79
C PHE A 339 1.53 -8.80 -19.21
N LEU A 340 0.42 -8.40 -19.84
CA LEU A 340 0.44 -7.71 -21.12
C LEU A 340 1.00 -6.28 -20.96
N LEU A 341 0.66 -5.56 -19.89
CA LEU A 341 1.26 -4.26 -19.59
C LEU A 341 2.77 -4.36 -19.31
N ASP A 342 3.21 -5.40 -18.59
CA ASP A 342 4.62 -5.59 -18.23
C ASP A 342 5.51 -5.83 -19.45
N PHE A 343 4.98 -6.50 -20.47
CA PHE A 343 5.63 -6.63 -21.77
C PHE A 343 5.87 -5.24 -22.40
N HIS A 344 4.86 -4.37 -22.39
CA HIS A 344 5.01 -3.02 -22.94
C HIS A 344 5.95 -2.14 -22.11
N ILE A 345 5.88 -2.21 -20.78
CA ILE A 345 6.78 -1.48 -19.88
C ILE A 345 8.23 -1.90 -20.13
N THR A 346 8.48 -3.20 -20.25
CA THR A 346 9.84 -3.72 -20.43
C THR A 346 10.41 -3.28 -21.78
N ARG A 347 9.61 -3.31 -22.84
CA ARG A 347 9.99 -2.85 -24.17
C ARG A 347 10.32 -1.36 -24.19
N VAL A 348 9.44 -0.51 -23.64
CA VAL A 348 9.66 0.94 -23.59
C VAL A 348 10.86 1.28 -22.72
N SER A 349 11.02 0.60 -21.57
CA SER A 349 12.17 0.80 -20.69
C SER A 349 13.50 0.39 -21.34
N ALA A 350 13.49 -0.67 -22.16
CA ALA A 350 14.65 -1.11 -22.92
C ALA A 350 15.01 -0.11 -24.04
N ALA A 351 14.01 0.37 -24.78
CA ALA A 351 14.21 1.40 -25.81
C ALA A 351 14.81 2.69 -25.23
N ALA A 352 14.28 3.17 -24.10
CA ALA A 352 14.81 4.35 -23.40
C ALA A 352 16.24 4.14 -22.87
N ARG A 353 16.58 2.91 -22.45
CA ARG A 353 17.95 2.56 -22.03
C ARG A 353 18.92 2.58 -23.21
N ALA A 354 18.51 2.06 -24.36
CA ALA A 354 19.33 2.04 -25.57
C ALA A 354 19.61 3.43 -26.12
N GLU A 355 18.63 4.33 -26.08
CA GLU A 355 18.83 5.74 -26.47
C GLU A 355 19.87 6.43 -25.56
N ARG A 356 19.82 6.17 -24.24
CA ARG A 356 20.82 6.69 -23.29
C ARG A 356 22.22 6.14 -23.54
N LEU A 357 22.34 4.84 -23.83
CA LEU A 357 23.62 4.20 -24.16
C LEU A 357 24.16 4.69 -25.51
N GLY A 358 23.28 4.93 -26.50
CA GLY A 358 23.63 5.51 -27.79
C GLY A 358 24.16 6.94 -27.69
N MET A 359 23.60 7.76 -26.80
CA MET A 359 24.09 9.11 -26.50
C MET A 359 25.40 9.14 -25.70
N ALA A 360 25.71 8.08 -24.96
CA ALA A 360 26.92 7.98 -24.13
C ALA A 360 28.15 7.47 -24.89
N ARG A 361 27.99 6.92 -26.10
CA ARG A 361 29.12 6.55 -26.96
C ARG A 361 29.70 7.81 -27.63
N PRO A 362 30.99 8.16 -27.39
CA PRO A 362 31.63 9.20 -28.17
C PRO A 362 31.64 8.78 -29.64
N THR A 363 31.23 9.68 -30.55
CA THR A 363 31.50 9.53 -31.99
C THR A 363 33.00 9.26 -32.16
N PRO A 364 33.42 8.16 -32.81
CA PRO A 364 34.83 7.95 -33.08
C PRO A 364 35.28 9.06 -34.03
N THR A 365 36.05 10.02 -33.51
CA THR A 365 36.84 10.91 -34.34
C THR A 365 37.79 10.03 -35.14
N ALA A 366 37.64 10.05 -36.45
CA ALA A 366 38.60 9.48 -37.38
C ALA A 366 39.96 10.11 -37.10
N GLN A 367 40.83 9.37 -36.42
CA GLN A 367 42.26 9.65 -36.37
C GLN A 367 42.95 8.65 -37.29
N ASP A 368 43.84 9.22 -38.09
CA ASP A 368 44.53 8.61 -39.22
C ASP A 368 45.19 7.27 -38.87
N SER A 369 45.09 6.38 -39.84
CA SER A 369 45.79 5.11 -39.95
C SER A 369 47.29 5.26 -39.69
N ASP A 370 47.80 4.53 -38.71
CA ASP A 370 49.17 4.04 -38.75
C ASP A 370 49.20 2.53 -38.51
N ASP A 371 49.99 1.87 -39.35
CA ASP A 371 50.00 0.44 -39.64
C ASP A 371 50.58 -0.35 -38.45
N GLY A 372 49.79 -1.25 -37.84
CA GLY A 372 50.36 -2.21 -36.88
C GLY A 372 49.48 -2.80 -35.78
N SER A 373 48.19 -3.10 -35.96
CA SER A 373 47.48 -3.94 -34.95
C SER A 373 46.23 -4.68 -35.47
N ASP A 374 46.34 -5.46 -36.54
CA ASP A 374 45.26 -6.34 -37.03
C ASP A 374 44.75 -7.38 -36.00
N LYS A 375 45.50 -7.64 -34.92
CA LYS A 375 45.05 -8.48 -33.80
C LYS A 375 44.28 -7.69 -32.74
N GLU A 376 44.70 -6.47 -32.40
CA GLU A 376 43.99 -5.64 -31.41
C GLU A 376 42.71 -5.06 -32.01
N ALA A 377 42.70 -4.72 -33.31
CA ALA A 377 41.49 -4.32 -34.02
C ALA A 377 40.48 -5.48 -34.10
N ARG A 378 40.93 -6.71 -34.37
CA ARG A 378 40.07 -7.91 -34.37
C ARG A 378 39.61 -8.33 -32.99
N ASP A 379 40.43 -8.16 -31.96
CA ASP A 379 40.04 -8.45 -30.59
C ASP A 379 39.10 -7.37 -30.07
N GLN A 380 39.32 -6.08 -30.33
CA GLN A 380 38.36 -4.99 -30.03
C GLN A 380 37.05 -5.10 -30.83
N GLU A 381 37.08 -5.52 -32.09
CA GLU A 381 35.88 -5.87 -32.85
C GLU A 381 35.13 -7.06 -32.22
N LYS A 382 35.85 -8.10 -31.76
CA LYS A 382 35.22 -9.24 -31.06
C LYS A 382 34.65 -8.85 -29.70
N THR A 383 35.37 -8.07 -28.87
CA THR A 383 34.82 -7.64 -27.58
C THR A 383 33.64 -6.69 -27.75
N SER A 384 33.66 -5.81 -28.76
CA SER A 384 32.54 -4.91 -29.06
C SER A 384 31.34 -5.64 -29.65
N PHE A 385 31.57 -6.66 -30.49
CA PHE A 385 30.53 -7.56 -31.01
C PHE A 385 29.91 -8.43 -29.90
N ASP A 386 30.75 -9.00 -29.02
CA ASP A 386 30.29 -9.77 -27.85
C ASP A 386 29.52 -8.90 -26.85
N THR A 387 29.94 -7.66 -26.62
CA THR A 387 29.23 -6.72 -25.73
C THR A 387 27.89 -6.29 -26.33
N GLY A 388 27.84 -5.98 -27.63
CA GLY A 388 26.60 -5.66 -28.33
C GLY A 388 25.62 -6.84 -28.40
N LEU A 389 26.12 -8.07 -28.54
CA LEU A 389 25.32 -9.29 -28.51
C LEU A 389 24.76 -9.56 -27.11
N VAL A 390 25.58 -9.40 -26.05
CA VAL A 390 25.14 -9.53 -24.66
C VAL A 390 24.09 -8.48 -24.31
N ASP A 391 24.24 -7.23 -24.78
CA ASP A 391 23.24 -6.17 -24.57
C ASP A 391 21.92 -6.49 -25.30
N ALA A 392 21.98 -7.01 -26.53
CA ALA A 392 20.78 -7.44 -27.26
C ALA A 392 20.08 -8.66 -26.62
N LEU A 393 20.83 -9.50 -25.89
CA LEU A 393 20.31 -10.64 -25.12
C LEU A 393 19.74 -10.24 -23.76
N LYS A 394 20.25 -9.15 -23.16
CA LYS A 394 19.67 -8.51 -21.97
C LYS A 394 18.32 -7.87 -22.27
N SER A 395 18.10 -7.38 -23.50
CA SER A 395 16.82 -6.80 -23.96
C SER A 395 16.23 -7.56 -25.17
N PRO A 396 15.75 -8.81 -25.00
CA PRO A 396 15.16 -9.57 -26.11
C PRO A 396 13.94 -8.90 -26.75
N GLU A 397 13.25 -8.04 -25.98
CA GLU A 397 12.11 -7.22 -26.43
C GLU A 397 12.51 -6.04 -27.34
N GLN A 398 13.80 -5.72 -27.40
CA GLN A 398 14.37 -4.71 -28.28
C GLN A 398 14.86 -5.30 -29.61
N SER A 399 15.06 -6.64 -29.68
CA SER A 399 15.40 -7.29 -30.95
C SER A 399 14.34 -6.93 -31.98
N SER A 400 14.76 -6.33 -33.10
CA SER A 400 13.83 -5.75 -34.06
C SER A 400 12.94 -6.86 -34.60
N ILE A 401 11.66 -6.83 -34.20
CA ILE A 401 10.60 -7.45 -35.00
C ILE A 401 10.75 -6.83 -36.38
N ARG A 402 11.12 -7.62 -37.39
CA ARG A 402 11.23 -7.14 -38.78
C ARG A 402 9.95 -6.32 -39.08
N HIS A 403 10.06 -5.12 -39.65
CA HIS A 403 8.90 -4.24 -39.84
C HIS A 403 7.68 -4.95 -40.48
N GLY A 404 7.93 -5.87 -41.44
CA GLY A 404 6.87 -6.69 -42.04
C GLY A 404 6.20 -7.70 -41.09
N LEU A 405 6.91 -8.23 -40.09
CA LEU A 405 6.34 -9.12 -39.08
C LEU A 405 5.42 -8.38 -38.11
N LEU A 406 5.72 -7.11 -37.79
CA LEU A 406 4.87 -6.28 -36.94
C LEU A 406 3.55 -5.92 -37.63
N GLU A 407 3.59 -5.60 -38.93
CA GLU A 407 2.38 -5.43 -39.77
C GLU A 407 1.55 -6.72 -39.84
N THR A 408 2.21 -7.87 -40.04
CA THR A 408 1.50 -9.15 -40.12
C THR A 408 0.87 -9.53 -38.76
N LEU A 409 1.55 -9.26 -37.64
CA LEU A 409 0.99 -9.45 -36.30
C LEU A 409 -0.18 -8.50 -36.02
N LYS A 410 -0.09 -7.25 -36.47
CA LYS A 410 -1.18 -6.28 -36.38
C LYS A 410 -2.42 -6.80 -37.10
N ASP A 411 -2.28 -7.30 -38.32
CA ASP A 411 -3.41 -7.77 -39.11
C ASP A 411 -4.06 -9.03 -38.51
N THR A 412 -3.24 -9.97 -38.03
CA THR A 412 -3.75 -11.21 -37.42
C THR A 412 -4.37 -11.00 -36.05
N THR A 413 -3.93 -10.01 -35.27
CA THR A 413 -4.42 -9.74 -33.90
C THR A 413 -5.42 -8.59 -33.80
N ALA A 414 -5.66 -7.82 -34.86
CA ALA A 414 -6.58 -6.68 -34.84
C ALA A 414 -8.00 -7.08 -34.39
N GLU A 415 -8.48 -8.21 -34.89
CA GLU A 415 -9.85 -8.64 -34.63
C GLU A 415 -10.04 -9.16 -33.21
N ILE A 416 -9.09 -9.94 -32.66
CA ILE A 416 -9.15 -10.40 -31.26
C ILE A 416 -9.10 -9.22 -30.29
N ILE A 417 -8.27 -8.20 -30.56
CA ILE A 417 -8.18 -6.98 -29.76
C ILE A 417 -9.51 -6.22 -29.78
N ARG A 418 -10.13 -6.09 -30.96
CA ARG A 418 -11.41 -5.39 -31.16
C ARG A 418 -12.58 -6.09 -30.44
N VAL A 419 -12.70 -7.41 -30.59
CA VAL A 419 -13.77 -8.20 -29.93
C VAL A 419 -13.54 -8.21 -28.42
N ASN A 420 -12.31 -8.38 -27.95
CA ASN A 420 -11.99 -8.39 -26.53
C ASN A 420 -12.34 -7.04 -25.84
N SER A 421 -12.01 -5.91 -26.47
CA SER A 421 -12.40 -4.57 -25.99
C SER A 421 -13.93 -4.42 -25.88
N ARG A 422 -14.69 -4.92 -26.87
CA ARG A 422 -16.16 -4.92 -26.81
C ARG A 422 -16.69 -5.80 -25.67
N ALA A 423 -16.13 -7.00 -25.49
CA ALA A 423 -16.50 -7.92 -24.41
C ALA A 423 -16.25 -7.32 -23.02
N ILE A 424 -15.10 -6.66 -22.82
CA ILE A 424 -14.77 -5.95 -21.57
C ILE A 424 -15.82 -4.87 -21.27
N LYS A 425 -16.17 -4.05 -22.27
CA LYS A 425 -17.17 -2.97 -22.12
C LYS A 425 -18.56 -3.52 -21.81
N ALA A 426 -19.01 -4.54 -22.54
CA ALA A 426 -20.31 -5.17 -22.32
C ALA A 426 -20.40 -5.85 -20.94
N ALA A 427 -19.34 -6.53 -20.50
CA ALA A 427 -19.26 -7.14 -19.17
C ALA A 427 -19.34 -6.07 -18.06
N ALA A 428 -18.59 -4.98 -18.18
CA ALA A 428 -18.64 -3.86 -17.24
C ALA A 428 -20.03 -3.20 -17.21
N ASP A 429 -20.64 -2.94 -18.36
CA ASP A 429 -21.97 -2.33 -18.45
C ASP A 429 -23.05 -3.22 -17.84
N THR A 430 -22.91 -4.55 -17.98
CA THR A 430 -23.81 -5.52 -17.34
C THR A 430 -23.71 -5.47 -15.81
N VAL A 431 -22.48 -5.49 -15.27
CA VAL A 431 -22.24 -5.32 -13.82
C VAL A 431 -22.82 -3.98 -13.34
N HIS A 432 -22.63 -2.90 -14.11
CA HIS A 432 -23.14 -1.57 -13.81
C HIS A 432 -24.67 -1.54 -13.66
N ILE A 433 -25.39 -2.09 -14.64
CA ILE A 433 -26.86 -2.10 -14.65
C ILE A 433 -27.40 -2.93 -13.47
N ILE A 434 -26.78 -4.07 -13.19
CA ILE A 434 -27.18 -4.94 -12.07
C ILE A 434 -26.93 -4.24 -10.73
N ASN A 435 -25.80 -3.55 -10.59
CA ASN A 435 -25.43 -2.88 -9.34
C ASN A 435 -26.28 -1.63 -9.07
N THR A 436 -26.61 -0.87 -10.11
CA THR A 436 -27.45 0.35 -10.00
C THR A 436 -28.96 0.06 -9.99
N GLY A 437 -29.38 -1.13 -10.44
CA GLY A 437 -30.78 -1.56 -10.53
C GLY A 437 -31.36 -2.26 -9.29
N ARG A 438 -30.71 -2.22 -8.13
CA ARG A 438 -31.05 -3.04 -6.94
C ARG A 438 -32.46 -2.84 -6.36
N TRP A 439 -32.94 -1.60 -6.35
CA TRP A 439 -34.23 -1.24 -5.75
C TRP A 439 -35.37 -1.29 -6.77
N TYR A 440 -35.13 -0.73 -7.95
CA TYR A 440 -36.08 -0.70 -9.06
C TYR A 440 -35.34 -0.83 -10.39
N LEU A 441 -35.72 -1.82 -11.20
CA LEU A 441 -35.36 -1.90 -12.61
C LEU A 441 -36.54 -1.41 -13.43
N GLY A 442 -36.42 -0.23 -14.04
CA GLY A 442 -37.41 0.23 -15.01
C GLY A 442 -37.47 -0.69 -16.24
N THR A 443 -38.58 -0.62 -16.98
CA THR A 443 -38.79 -1.38 -18.21
C THR A 443 -37.68 -1.17 -19.24
N ALA A 444 -37.21 0.08 -19.40
CA ALA A 444 -36.09 0.40 -20.30
C ALA A 444 -34.77 -0.26 -19.89
N ARG A 445 -34.45 -0.33 -18.60
CA ARG A 445 -33.22 -0.99 -18.11
C ARG A 445 -33.31 -2.51 -18.24
N THR A 446 -34.49 -3.08 -18.04
CA THR A 446 -34.71 -4.52 -18.23
C THR A 446 -34.49 -4.88 -19.70
N LYS A 447 -35.10 -4.14 -20.64
CA LYS A 447 -34.84 -4.30 -22.09
C LYS A 447 -33.36 -4.16 -22.45
N ARG A 448 -32.65 -3.19 -21.86
CA ARG A 448 -31.20 -3.02 -22.10
C ARG A 448 -30.40 -4.20 -21.55
N LEU A 449 -30.78 -4.74 -20.40
CA LEU A 449 -30.12 -5.91 -19.81
C LEU A 449 -30.36 -7.17 -20.65
N ASP A 450 -31.58 -7.35 -21.18
CA ASP A 450 -31.91 -8.45 -22.08
C ASP A 450 -31.11 -8.33 -23.40
N GLY A 451 -31.02 -7.12 -23.97
CA GLY A 451 -30.16 -6.86 -25.13
C GLY A 451 -28.67 -7.10 -24.86
N LEU A 452 -28.17 -6.74 -23.67
CA LEU A 452 -26.79 -7.06 -23.27
C LEU A 452 -26.56 -8.56 -23.07
N LYS A 453 -27.58 -9.30 -22.64
CA LYS A 453 -27.49 -10.76 -22.52
C LYS A 453 -27.30 -11.39 -23.91
N GLU A 454 -28.07 -10.95 -24.90
CA GLU A 454 -27.92 -11.38 -26.29
C GLU A 454 -26.57 -10.96 -26.88
N GLU A 455 -26.15 -9.71 -26.63
CA GLU A 455 -24.85 -9.18 -27.06
C GLU A 455 -23.68 -9.98 -26.46
N LEU A 456 -23.72 -10.30 -25.16
CA LEU A 456 -22.70 -11.12 -24.51
C LEU A 456 -22.63 -12.53 -25.07
N ALA A 457 -23.78 -13.14 -25.39
CA ALA A 457 -23.83 -14.46 -26.02
C ALA A 457 -23.18 -14.46 -27.40
N GLY A 458 -23.46 -13.42 -28.21
CA GLY A 458 -22.82 -13.22 -29.51
C GLY A 458 -21.32 -12.98 -29.39
N LEU A 459 -20.92 -12.08 -28.49
CA LEU A 459 -19.51 -11.75 -28.25
C LEU A 459 -18.71 -12.93 -27.71
N ARG A 460 -19.30 -13.80 -26.89
CA ARG A 460 -18.65 -15.04 -26.43
C ARG A 460 -18.30 -15.94 -27.61
N ALA A 461 -19.28 -16.23 -28.47
CA ALA A 461 -19.08 -17.10 -29.62
C ALA A 461 -18.08 -16.50 -30.62
N GLU A 462 -18.19 -15.19 -30.88
CA GLU A 462 -17.26 -14.44 -31.73
C GLU A 462 -15.83 -14.46 -31.15
N LEU A 463 -15.67 -14.21 -29.84
CA LEU A 463 -14.37 -14.20 -29.17
C LEU A 463 -13.71 -15.57 -29.17
N GLN A 464 -14.47 -16.64 -28.93
CA GLN A 464 -13.95 -18.01 -28.98
C GLN A 464 -13.47 -18.36 -30.40
N SER A 465 -14.27 -18.08 -31.42
CA SER A 465 -13.92 -18.34 -32.83
C SER A 465 -12.71 -17.53 -33.28
N VAL A 466 -12.68 -16.22 -32.96
CA VAL A 466 -11.57 -15.34 -33.32
C VAL A 466 -10.28 -15.73 -32.59
N ARG A 467 -10.36 -16.21 -31.34
CA ARG A 467 -9.20 -16.71 -30.60
C ARG A 467 -8.58 -17.93 -31.27
N GLU A 468 -9.40 -18.90 -31.66
CA GLU A 468 -8.94 -20.11 -32.36
C GLU A 468 -8.35 -19.76 -33.73
N SER A 469 -8.99 -18.85 -34.49
CA SER A 469 -8.49 -18.39 -35.78
C SER A 469 -7.20 -17.57 -35.67
N CYS A 470 -7.08 -16.71 -34.64
CA CYS A 470 -5.89 -15.88 -34.41
C CYS A 470 -4.66 -16.77 -34.19
N VAL A 471 -4.81 -17.82 -33.37
CA VAL A 471 -3.73 -18.79 -33.10
C VAL A 471 -3.21 -19.43 -34.39
N ILE A 472 -4.11 -19.84 -35.30
CA ILE A 472 -3.72 -20.50 -36.55
C ILE A 472 -3.06 -19.48 -37.50
N ASN A 473 -3.72 -18.34 -37.71
CA ASN A 473 -3.27 -17.31 -38.66
C ASN A 473 -1.94 -16.69 -38.23
N THR A 474 -1.75 -16.43 -36.93
CA THR A 474 -0.49 -15.88 -36.41
C THR A 474 0.65 -16.89 -36.51
N ASN A 475 0.41 -18.17 -36.22
CA ASN A 475 1.42 -19.21 -36.41
C ASN A 475 1.87 -19.30 -37.89
N ASP A 476 0.93 -19.31 -38.83
CA ASP A 476 1.24 -19.35 -40.26
C ASP A 476 1.96 -18.08 -40.73
N ALA A 477 1.57 -16.91 -40.22
CA ALA A 477 2.23 -15.63 -40.47
C ALA A 477 3.68 -15.59 -39.96
N VAL A 478 3.93 -16.06 -38.72
CA VAL A 478 5.27 -16.11 -38.12
C VAL A 478 6.17 -17.06 -38.91
N VAL A 479 5.65 -18.23 -39.32
CA VAL A 479 6.38 -19.17 -40.18
C VAL A 479 6.69 -18.54 -41.55
N GLY A 480 5.72 -17.85 -42.16
CA GLY A 480 5.90 -17.18 -43.45
C GLY A 480 6.96 -16.07 -43.42
N ALA A 481 6.94 -15.21 -42.39
CA ALA A 481 7.89 -14.11 -42.22
C ALA A 481 9.34 -14.56 -41.95
N HIS A 482 9.50 -15.81 -41.52
CA HIS A 482 10.78 -16.45 -41.21
C HIS A 482 11.08 -17.66 -42.10
N ALA A 483 10.41 -17.78 -43.26
CA ALA A 483 10.62 -18.88 -44.20
C ALA A 483 12.07 -18.98 -44.70
N ASP A 484 12.82 -17.89 -44.65
CA ASP A 484 14.25 -17.84 -44.97
C ASP A 484 15.11 -18.72 -44.05
N LEU A 485 14.67 -18.92 -42.80
CA LEU A 485 15.39 -19.67 -41.77
C LEU A 485 15.17 -21.20 -41.84
N PHE A 486 14.18 -21.68 -42.60
CA PHE A 486 13.87 -23.11 -42.70
C PHE A 486 14.33 -23.70 -44.06
N ASP A 487 14.73 -24.96 -44.06
CA ASP A 487 15.04 -25.76 -45.25
C ASP A 487 13.78 -26.33 -45.91
N GLU A 488 13.92 -26.99 -47.05
CA GLU A 488 12.80 -27.60 -47.81
C GLU A 488 12.10 -28.73 -47.04
N GLN A 489 12.72 -29.22 -45.96
CA GLN A 489 12.20 -30.26 -45.06
C GLN A 489 11.57 -29.67 -43.78
N GLY A 490 11.51 -28.33 -43.66
CA GLY A 490 10.91 -27.62 -42.52
C GLY A 490 11.78 -27.56 -41.26
N GLN A 491 13.07 -27.92 -41.36
CA GLN A 491 14.05 -27.81 -40.28
C GLN A 491 14.83 -26.51 -40.37
N LEU A 492 15.35 -26.02 -39.24
CA LEU A 492 16.17 -24.81 -39.22
C LEU A 492 17.48 -25.02 -40.01
N LYS A 493 17.79 -24.10 -40.94
CA LYS A 493 19.07 -24.06 -41.67
C LYS A 493 20.25 -23.91 -40.70
N ASN A 494 21.43 -24.36 -41.14
CA ASN A 494 22.65 -24.43 -40.33
C ASN A 494 22.95 -23.07 -39.66
N ARG A 495 23.10 -23.08 -38.32
CA ARG A 495 23.13 -21.87 -37.47
C ARG A 495 24.27 -20.88 -37.78
N LYS A 496 25.33 -21.31 -38.47
CA LYS A 496 26.46 -20.46 -38.89
C LYS A 496 26.08 -19.37 -39.89
N ASP A 497 24.96 -19.55 -40.61
CA ASP A 497 24.48 -18.60 -41.62
C ASP A 497 23.29 -17.74 -41.10
N ALA A 498 22.79 -18.02 -39.90
CA ALA A 498 21.61 -17.36 -39.32
C ALA A 498 22.02 -16.36 -38.22
N ASN A 499 21.58 -15.11 -38.36
CA ASN A 499 21.82 -14.08 -37.35
C ASN A 499 21.09 -14.44 -36.04
N PRO A 500 21.76 -14.58 -34.88
CA PRO A 500 21.13 -14.99 -33.61
C PRO A 500 19.96 -14.09 -33.18
N LEU A 501 19.92 -12.84 -33.65
CA LEU A 501 18.84 -11.88 -33.42
C LEU A 501 17.52 -12.27 -34.12
N SER A 502 17.57 -13.08 -35.18
CA SER A 502 16.38 -13.47 -35.95
C SER A 502 15.48 -14.49 -35.23
N LEU A 503 16.07 -15.35 -34.38
CA LEU A 503 15.34 -16.30 -33.55
C LEU A 503 14.61 -15.61 -32.38
N ASN A 504 15.17 -14.50 -31.87
CA ASN A 504 14.54 -13.70 -30.82
C ASN A 504 13.22 -13.08 -31.30
N GLY A 505 13.13 -12.68 -32.58
CA GLY A 505 11.90 -12.18 -33.18
C GLY A 505 10.75 -13.20 -33.17
N ILE A 506 11.03 -14.48 -33.42
CA ILE A 506 10.05 -15.58 -33.34
C ILE A 506 9.56 -15.75 -31.90
N VAL A 507 10.49 -15.84 -30.93
CA VAL A 507 10.15 -16.00 -29.52
C VAL A 507 9.31 -14.82 -29.01
N LEU A 508 9.68 -13.59 -29.39
CA LEU A 508 8.96 -12.39 -28.97
C LEU A 508 7.53 -12.34 -29.54
N SER A 509 7.37 -12.73 -30.80
CA SER A 509 6.05 -12.80 -31.47
C SER A 509 5.14 -13.82 -30.78
N MET A 510 5.67 -15.01 -30.47
CA MET A 510 4.94 -16.05 -29.75
C MET A 510 4.59 -15.64 -28.32
N VAL A 511 5.49 -14.91 -27.64
CA VAL A 511 5.23 -14.39 -26.30
C VAL A 511 4.11 -13.34 -26.34
N LEU A 512 4.15 -12.40 -27.29
CA LEU A 512 3.12 -11.37 -27.42
C LEU A 512 1.76 -11.99 -27.75
N GLU A 513 1.71 -12.94 -28.69
CA GLU A 513 0.50 -13.68 -29.05
C GLU A 513 -0.11 -14.38 -27.84
N GLU A 514 0.68 -15.15 -27.09
CA GLU A 514 0.21 -15.87 -25.89
C GLU A 514 -0.36 -14.91 -24.84
N ARG A 515 0.22 -13.71 -24.67
CA ARG A 515 -0.31 -12.69 -23.74
C ARG A 515 -1.64 -12.11 -24.20
N ILE A 516 -1.80 -11.86 -25.50
CA ILE A 516 -3.06 -11.36 -26.08
C ILE A 516 -4.15 -12.45 -25.94
N VAL A 517 -3.83 -13.69 -26.32
CA VAL A 517 -4.74 -14.84 -26.23
C VAL A 517 -5.14 -15.13 -24.77
N ALA A 518 -4.21 -15.08 -23.82
CA ALA A 518 -4.51 -15.27 -22.40
C ALA A 518 -5.44 -14.17 -21.83
N THR A 519 -5.27 -12.92 -22.29
CA THR A 519 -6.15 -11.80 -21.89
C THR A 519 -7.56 -11.98 -22.47
N ALA A 520 -7.67 -12.48 -23.70
CA ALA A 520 -8.97 -12.81 -24.30
C ALA A 520 -9.65 -14.00 -23.59
N ALA A 521 -8.92 -15.07 -23.31
CA ALA A 521 -9.45 -16.27 -22.64
C ALA A 521 -9.95 -15.98 -21.21
N THR A 522 -9.27 -15.12 -20.46
CA THR A 522 -9.71 -14.71 -19.12
C THR A 522 -10.91 -13.76 -19.16
N THR A 523 -11.04 -12.94 -20.22
CA THR A 523 -12.23 -12.11 -20.46
C THR A 523 -13.44 -12.97 -20.85
N GLU A 524 -13.24 -14.00 -21.67
CA GLU A 524 -14.27 -15.01 -21.97
C GLU A 524 -14.78 -15.67 -20.68
N ALA A 525 -13.88 -16.08 -19.77
CA ALA A 525 -14.28 -16.65 -18.49
C ALA A 525 -15.10 -15.70 -17.59
N ILE A 526 -14.90 -14.37 -17.71
CA ILE A 526 -15.74 -13.36 -17.04
C ILE A 526 -17.12 -13.31 -17.70
N VAL A 527 -17.17 -13.22 -19.03
CA VAL A 527 -18.41 -13.17 -19.81
C VAL A 527 -19.26 -14.40 -19.56
N ASP A 528 -18.65 -15.59 -19.60
CA ASP A 528 -19.27 -16.88 -19.35
C ASP A 528 -19.98 -16.92 -17.99
N TYR A 529 -19.27 -16.50 -16.95
CA TYR A 529 -19.79 -16.51 -15.60
C TYR A 529 -20.88 -15.44 -15.39
N ILE A 530 -20.75 -14.27 -16.01
CA ILE A 530 -21.81 -13.24 -16.00
C ILE A 530 -23.06 -13.77 -16.71
N MET A 531 -22.93 -14.46 -17.85
CA MET A 531 -24.05 -15.07 -18.56
C MET A 531 -24.75 -16.15 -17.72
N GLU A 532 -23.99 -17.05 -17.09
CA GLU A 532 -24.53 -18.06 -16.18
C GLU A 532 -25.33 -17.40 -15.05
N LEU A 533 -24.80 -16.32 -14.46
CA LEU A 533 -25.51 -15.57 -13.43
C LEU A 533 -26.77 -14.86 -13.95
N LEU A 534 -26.76 -14.34 -15.18
CA LEU A 534 -27.95 -13.73 -15.79
C LEU A 534 -29.07 -14.75 -16.04
N GLU A 535 -28.73 -16.00 -16.31
CA GLU A 535 -29.69 -17.10 -16.49
C GLU A 535 -30.22 -17.63 -15.16
N LEU A 536 -29.34 -17.87 -14.19
CA LEU A 536 -29.73 -18.43 -12.89
C LEU A 536 -30.43 -17.41 -11.97
N ARG A 537 -30.10 -16.13 -12.07
CA ARG A 537 -30.55 -15.07 -11.12
C ARG A 537 -31.36 -13.97 -11.81
N THR A 538 -32.62 -14.28 -12.11
CA THR A 538 -33.54 -13.33 -12.81
C THR A 538 -34.22 -12.32 -11.87
N THR A 539 -34.36 -12.61 -10.58
CA THR A 539 -35.13 -11.80 -9.62
C THR A 539 -34.25 -11.11 -8.57
N THR A 540 -34.60 -9.88 -8.17
CA THR A 540 -33.94 -9.18 -7.06
C THR A 540 -34.49 -9.68 -5.71
N ARG A 541 -33.60 -10.05 -4.79
CA ARG A 541 -33.96 -10.55 -3.46
C ARG A 541 -33.13 -9.86 -2.38
N VAL A 542 -33.59 -9.94 -1.13
CA VAL A 542 -32.82 -9.52 0.04
C VAL A 542 -32.03 -10.73 0.54
N TRP A 543 -30.72 -10.57 0.65
CA TRP A 543 -29.77 -11.58 1.12
C TRP A 543 -29.36 -11.26 2.56
N ALA A 544 -29.60 -12.21 3.46
CA ALA A 544 -29.21 -12.13 4.86
C ALA A 544 -27.75 -12.61 5.07
N PRO A 545 -27.07 -12.16 6.14
CA PRO A 545 -25.68 -12.55 6.41
C PRO A 545 -25.56 -14.05 6.65
N SER A 546 -24.65 -14.71 5.92
CA SER A 546 -24.52 -16.17 5.91
C SER A 546 -23.56 -16.69 6.99
N ARG A 547 -22.64 -15.87 7.52
CA ARG A 547 -21.56 -16.34 8.42
C ARG A 547 -21.24 -15.39 9.58
N LEU A 548 -22.17 -15.14 10.51
CA LEU A 548 -21.89 -14.31 11.70
C LEU A 548 -20.71 -14.82 12.57
N ARG A 549 -20.47 -16.13 12.61
CA ARG A 549 -19.29 -16.72 13.29
C ARG A 549 -17.96 -16.27 12.67
N TYR A 550 -17.96 -15.94 11.37
CA TYR A 550 -16.77 -15.42 10.69
C TYR A 550 -16.34 -14.07 11.27
N ALA A 551 -17.27 -13.19 11.66
CA ALA A 551 -16.95 -11.88 12.25
C ALA A 551 -16.11 -12.00 13.53
N PHE A 552 -16.47 -12.93 14.42
CA PHE A 552 -15.69 -13.22 15.62
C PHE A 552 -14.32 -13.78 15.28
N SER A 553 -14.25 -14.77 14.38
CA SER A 553 -12.96 -15.32 13.94
C SER A 553 -12.06 -14.28 13.27
N TRP A 554 -12.64 -13.34 12.51
CA TRP A 554 -11.92 -12.28 11.82
C TRP A 554 -11.30 -11.29 12.81
N LEU A 555 -12.02 -10.95 13.88
CA LEU A 555 -11.58 -10.02 14.93
C LEU A 555 -10.36 -10.55 15.70
N PHE A 556 -10.29 -11.88 15.90
CA PHE A 556 -9.18 -12.55 16.58
C PHE A 556 -8.10 -13.08 15.63
N SER A 557 -8.36 -13.15 14.32
CA SER A 557 -7.36 -13.55 13.32
C SER A 557 -6.48 -12.37 12.90
N GLY A 558 -5.16 -12.53 12.96
CA GLY A 558 -4.20 -11.49 12.55
C GLY A 558 -4.08 -11.27 11.03
N ARG A 559 -4.75 -12.07 10.19
CA ARG A 559 -4.41 -12.22 8.75
C ARG A 559 -5.12 -11.29 7.76
N VAL A 560 -6.03 -10.41 8.18
CA VAL A 560 -6.87 -9.61 7.25
C VAL A 560 -6.92 -8.16 7.67
N ALA A 561 -6.41 -7.22 6.87
CA ALA A 561 -6.32 -5.81 7.23
C ALA A 561 -7.67 -5.21 7.68
N ALA A 562 -7.66 -4.33 8.70
CA ALA A 562 -8.85 -3.60 9.13
C ALA A 562 -9.13 -2.43 8.17
N PRO A 563 -10.37 -2.23 7.70
CA PRO A 563 -10.75 -1.12 6.82
C PRO A 563 -10.88 0.19 7.60
N VAL A 564 -9.78 0.73 8.11
CA VAL A 564 -9.75 2.06 8.72
C VAL A 564 -8.99 3.01 7.80
N ALA A 565 -9.74 3.81 7.03
CA ALA A 565 -9.17 4.81 6.14
C ALA A 565 -8.36 5.85 6.92
N GLY A 566 -7.04 5.96 6.64
CA GLY A 566 -6.16 6.98 7.21
C GLY A 566 -5.44 6.60 8.50
N ALA A 567 -5.68 5.41 9.05
CA ALA A 567 -4.70 4.77 9.90
C ALA A 567 -3.65 4.15 8.97
N SER A 568 -2.35 4.29 9.26
CA SER A 568 -1.33 3.42 8.67
C SER A 568 -1.67 2.00 9.14
N THR A 569 -2.54 1.31 8.39
CA THR A 569 -3.02 -0.04 8.71
C THR A 569 -2.06 -1.10 8.21
N VAL A 570 -0.94 -0.70 7.60
CA VAL A 570 0.20 -1.60 7.42
C VAL A 570 0.62 -1.98 8.84
N PRO A 571 0.31 -3.20 9.31
CA PRO A 571 0.87 -3.63 10.56
C PRO A 571 2.36 -3.49 10.37
N ALA A 572 2.98 -2.85 11.34
CA ALA A 572 4.39 -2.70 11.34
C ALA A 572 4.99 -4.05 11.76
N GLU A 573 4.81 -5.05 10.88
CA GLU A 573 5.32 -6.39 11.04
C GLU A 573 6.85 -6.27 10.97
N ASP A 574 7.54 -6.80 11.99
CA ASP A 574 8.99 -6.94 11.90
C ASP A 574 9.25 -7.77 10.63
N PRO A 575 10.16 -7.34 9.76
CA PRO A 575 10.59 -8.17 8.64
C PRO A 575 10.98 -9.60 9.07
N ASP A 576 11.39 -9.78 10.33
CA ASP A 576 11.71 -11.07 10.93
C ASP A 576 10.47 -11.90 11.33
N ASP A 577 9.36 -11.27 11.74
CA ASP A 577 8.09 -11.96 12.09
C ASP A 577 7.37 -12.48 10.83
N ILE A 578 7.45 -11.74 9.72
CA ILE A 578 6.97 -12.19 8.38
C ILE A 578 7.71 -13.47 7.96
N LEU A 579 9.00 -13.54 8.28
CA LEU A 579 9.86 -14.69 8.00
C LEU A 579 9.52 -15.88 8.91
N GLU A 580 9.20 -15.67 10.19
CA GLU A 580 8.71 -16.74 11.09
C GLU A 580 7.36 -17.33 10.63
N GLN A 581 6.43 -16.51 10.13
CA GLN A 581 5.17 -16.98 9.54
C GLN A 581 5.38 -17.68 8.18
N ALA A 582 6.29 -17.16 7.36
CA ALA A 582 6.75 -17.88 6.18
C ALA A 582 7.39 -19.21 6.61
N GLU A 583 8.08 -19.26 7.75
CA GLU A 583 8.74 -20.44 8.31
C GLU A 583 7.79 -21.58 8.66
N GLU A 584 6.53 -21.29 9.02
CA GLU A 584 5.51 -22.32 9.26
C GLU A 584 5.07 -23.01 7.95
N THR A 585 5.14 -22.26 6.83
CA THR A 585 4.99 -22.78 5.47
C THR A 585 6.30 -23.45 5.00
N HIS A 586 7.47 -22.91 5.37
CA HIS A 586 8.77 -23.55 5.19
C HIS A 586 8.92 -24.82 6.03
N ARG A 587 8.18 -25.00 7.13
CA ARG A 587 8.18 -26.25 7.90
C ARG A 587 7.62 -27.40 7.08
N ARG A 588 6.70 -27.10 6.15
CA ARG A 588 6.21 -28.06 5.15
C ARG A 588 7.21 -28.27 4.01
N LEU A 589 8.00 -27.25 3.65
CA LEU A 589 9.11 -27.39 2.68
C LEU A 589 10.36 -28.09 3.28
N ARG A 590 10.60 -27.97 4.59
CA ARG A 590 11.65 -28.69 5.33
C ARG A 590 11.39 -30.19 5.40
N LEU A 591 10.14 -30.64 5.24
CA LEU A 591 9.83 -32.06 5.07
C LEU A 591 10.31 -32.61 3.72
N VAL A 592 10.52 -31.73 2.72
CA VAL A 592 11.12 -32.07 1.42
C VAL A 592 12.65 -31.92 1.47
N ARG A 593 13.17 -31.04 2.34
CA ARG A 593 14.61 -30.81 2.54
C ARG A 593 15.20 -31.87 3.49
N LYS A 594 15.64 -33.02 2.94
CA LYS A 594 16.59 -33.97 3.58
C LYS A 594 18.00 -33.34 3.74
N GLY A 595 18.09 -32.08 4.18
CA GLY A 595 19.36 -31.45 4.52
C GLY A 595 19.59 -31.56 6.03
N ASN A 596 20.74 -32.10 6.42
CA ASN A 596 21.18 -32.18 7.82
C ASN A 596 21.32 -30.78 8.42
N ALA A 597 20.25 -30.23 8.98
CA ALA A 597 20.33 -29.03 9.80
C ALA A 597 21.16 -29.35 11.05
N ALA A 598 22.23 -28.58 11.29
CA ALA A 598 23.06 -28.74 12.47
C ALA A 598 22.20 -28.73 13.76
N PRO A 599 22.44 -29.64 14.72
CA PRO A 599 21.63 -29.73 15.93
C PRO A 599 21.68 -28.40 16.69
N ARG A 600 20.52 -27.77 16.87
CA ARG A 600 20.39 -26.56 17.69
C ARG A 600 20.84 -26.90 19.13
N LYS A 601 21.95 -26.30 19.58
CA LYS A 601 22.43 -26.42 20.98
C LYS A 601 21.27 -26.13 21.95
N GLN A 602 20.89 -27.11 22.77
CA GLN A 602 19.89 -26.94 23.81
C GLN A 602 20.46 -26.02 24.91
N ARG A 603 19.98 -24.78 24.96
CA ARG A 603 20.35 -23.80 26.01
C ARG A 603 19.57 -24.12 27.31
N GLY A 604 20.09 -23.79 28.50
CA GLY A 604 19.38 -23.98 29.77
C GLY A 604 18.09 -23.13 29.90
N PHE A 605 17.15 -23.54 30.76
CA PHE A 605 15.83 -22.89 30.94
C PHE A 605 15.95 -21.42 31.40
N LEU A 606 16.81 -21.13 32.38
CA LEU A 606 17.04 -19.76 32.89
C LEU A 606 17.63 -18.85 31.81
N THR A 607 18.63 -19.32 31.07
CA THR A 607 19.21 -18.56 29.95
C THR A 607 18.19 -18.33 28.84
N ARG A 608 17.30 -19.30 28.57
CA ARG A 608 16.18 -19.11 27.63
C ARG A 608 15.17 -18.09 28.16
N ALA A 609 14.85 -18.10 29.45
CA ALA A 609 13.93 -17.15 30.06
C ALA A 609 14.50 -15.73 30.05
N VAL A 610 15.76 -15.52 30.47
CA VAL A 610 16.41 -14.20 30.48
C VAL A 610 16.59 -13.66 29.06
N ILE A 611 17.13 -14.47 28.13
CA ILE A 611 17.25 -14.06 26.72
C ILE A 611 15.86 -13.86 26.10
N GLY A 612 14.88 -14.67 26.49
CA GLY A 612 13.48 -14.55 26.04
C GLY A 612 12.84 -13.24 26.48
N THR A 613 12.93 -12.89 27.77
CA THR A 613 12.41 -11.64 28.32
C THR A 613 13.16 -10.43 27.78
N TYR A 614 14.49 -10.50 27.68
CA TYR A 614 15.30 -9.44 27.06
C TYR A 614 14.87 -9.24 25.60
N LYS A 615 14.82 -10.31 24.79
CA LYS A 615 14.33 -10.23 23.41
C LYS A 615 12.89 -9.74 23.32
N TRP A 616 12.03 -10.11 24.26
CA TRP A 616 10.63 -9.68 24.28
C TRP A 616 10.50 -8.18 24.56
N LEU A 617 11.31 -7.64 25.49
CA LEU A 617 11.39 -6.21 25.79
C LEU A 617 12.07 -5.40 24.68
N THR A 618 13.15 -5.93 24.09
CA THR A 618 13.96 -5.22 23.07
C THR A 618 13.53 -5.48 21.64
N ASN A 619 12.54 -6.34 21.39
CA ASN A 619 11.90 -6.48 20.09
C ASN A 619 11.35 -5.10 19.66
N PRO A 620 11.33 -4.75 18.37
CA PRO A 620 10.82 -3.44 17.91
C PRO A 620 9.48 -3.05 18.52
N GLY A 621 8.57 -4.01 18.74
CA GLY A 621 7.29 -3.74 19.39
C GLY A 621 7.37 -3.50 20.90
N GLY A 622 8.35 -4.12 21.56
CA GLY A 622 8.67 -3.85 22.96
C GLY A 622 9.27 -2.45 23.13
N MET A 623 10.14 -2.04 22.20
CA MET A 623 10.71 -0.69 22.17
C MET A 623 9.65 0.39 21.90
N TYR A 624 8.71 0.13 20.97
CA TYR A 624 7.57 1.03 20.74
C TYR A 624 6.71 1.19 22.00
N ALA A 625 6.33 0.09 22.64
CA ALA A 625 5.54 0.13 23.87
C ALA A 625 6.28 0.81 25.02
N LEU A 626 7.60 0.62 25.12
CA LEU A 626 8.44 1.29 26.12
C LEU A 626 8.48 2.81 25.90
N ARG A 627 8.63 3.28 24.66
CA ARG A 627 8.56 4.72 24.32
C ARG A 627 7.23 5.35 24.71
N MET A 628 6.12 4.66 24.44
CA MET A 628 4.78 5.10 24.87
C MET A 628 4.68 5.28 26.38
N VAL A 629 5.25 4.35 27.16
CA VAL A 629 5.29 4.47 28.62
C VAL A 629 6.20 5.62 29.06
N ILE A 630 7.42 5.72 28.52
CA ILE A 630 8.39 6.77 28.89
C ILE A 630 7.81 8.17 28.65
N VAL A 631 7.21 8.41 27.48
CA VAL A 631 6.63 9.73 27.17
C VAL A 631 5.45 10.05 28.09
N THR A 632 4.64 9.04 28.42
CA THR A 632 3.48 9.21 29.31
C THR A 632 3.94 9.58 30.71
N VAL A 633 4.94 8.88 31.24
CA VAL A 633 5.50 9.17 32.57
C VAL A 633 6.10 10.58 32.56
N ALA A 634 6.97 10.91 31.60
CA ALA A 634 7.65 12.20 31.53
C ALA A 634 6.69 13.39 31.54
N LEU A 635 5.59 13.32 30.80
CA LEU A 635 4.59 14.41 30.74
C LEU A 635 3.57 14.38 31.89
N SER A 636 3.44 13.25 32.60
CA SER A 636 2.51 13.12 33.73
C SER A 636 3.13 13.48 35.08
N VAL A 637 4.47 13.52 35.21
CA VAL A 637 5.15 13.92 36.45
C VAL A 637 4.69 15.28 36.98
N PRO A 638 4.54 16.35 36.16
CA PRO A 638 4.06 17.64 36.65
C PRO A 638 2.63 17.60 37.25
N ALA A 639 1.82 16.60 36.92
CA ALA A 639 0.47 16.47 37.45
C ALA A 639 0.42 15.94 38.90
N VAL A 640 1.50 15.29 39.35
CA VAL A 640 1.58 14.58 40.64
C VAL A 640 2.63 15.16 41.60
N LEU A 641 3.22 16.29 41.25
CA LEU A 641 4.10 17.06 42.14
C LEU A 641 3.29 18.22 42.75
N PRO A 642 3.25 18.38 44.08
CA PRO A 642 2.46 19.43 44.73
C PRO A 642 2.77 20.85 44.24
N ASN A 643 4.02 21.12 43.86
CA ASN A 643 4.43 22.46 43.40
C ASN A 643 4.00 22.78 41.95
N THR A 644 3.72 21.77 41.13
CA THR A 644 3.41 21.94 39.70
C THR A 644 2.03 21.42 39.29
N ALA A 645 1.35 20.66 40.15
CA ALA A 645 0.02 20.11 39.90
C ALA A 645 -1.00 21.20 39.53
N GLY A 646 -1.05 22.29 40.30
CA GLY A 646 -1.97 23.40 40.04
C GLY A 646 -1.81 24.00 38.64
N PHE A 647 -0.56 24.17 38.18
CA PHE A 647 -0.26 24.62 36.82
C PHE A 647 -0.74 23.61 35.76
N PHE A 648 -0.46 22.31 35.97
CA PHE A 648 -0.86 21.26 35.04
C PHE A 648 -2.38 21.19 34.83
N TYR A 649 -3.19 21.25 35.90
CA TYR A 649 -4.65 21.22 35.78
C TYR A 649 -5.23 22.52 35.26
N ARG A 650 -4.62 23.66 35.57
CA ARG A 650 -5.04 24.97 35.07
C ARG A 650 -4.89 25.09 33.56
N GLU A 651 -3.77 24.64 33.02
CA GLU A 651 -3.47 24.71 31.57
C GLU A 651 -3.93 23.46 30.80
N LYS A 652 -4.66 22.54 31.44
CA LYS A 652 -5.16 21.29 30.85
C LYS A 652 -4.04 20.45 30.19
N GLY A 653 -2.98 20.20 30.96
CA GLY A 653 -1.81 19.41 30.54
C GLY A 653 -2.11 17.98 30.07
N ILE A 654 -3.29 17.43 30.39
CA ILE A 654 -3.79 16.15 29.84
C ILE A 654 -3.72 16.09 28.31
N TRP A 655 -3.97 17.21 27.64
CA TRP A 655 -3.90 17.24 26.19
C TRP A 655 -2.48 17.14 25.65
N ALA A 656 -1.47 17.64 26.37
CA ALA A 656 -0.08 17.44 25.99
C ALA A 656 0.30 15.95 26.05
N VAL A 657 -0.17 15.22 27.07
CA VAL A 657 0.02 13.78 27.22
C VAL A 657 -0.61 13.02 26.05
N ILE A 658 -1.90 13.26 25.78
CA ILE A 658 -2.63 12.63 24.66
C ILE A 658 -1.94 12.97 23.33
N MET A 659 -1.50 14.21 23.13
CA MET A 659 -0.83 14.62 21.90
C MET A 659 0.50 13.89 21.70
N ALA A 660 1.31 13.74 22.75
CA ALA A 660 2.58 13.04 22.65
C ALA A 660 2.41 11.54 22.36
N GLN A 661 1.51 10.88 23.08
CA GLN A 661 1.20 9.46 22.88
C GLN A 661 0.64 9.18 21.48
N THR A 662 -0.27 10.03 21.00
CA THR A 662 -0.86 9.84 19.67
C THR A 662 0.13 10.19 18.55
N CYS A 663 1.15 11.02 18.82
CA CYS A 663 2.18 11.39 17.86
C CYS A 663 3.25 10.30 17.71
N LEU A 664 3.48 9.48 18.74
CA LEU A 664 4.43 8.36 18.65
C LEU A 664 3.93 7.30 17.66
N LEU A 665 4.70 7.13 16.60
CA LEU A 665 4.51 6.11 15.57
C LEU A 665 5.68 5.13 15.57
N MET A 666 5.46 3.96 14.95
CA MET A 666 6.48 2.92 14.95
C MET A 666 7.69 3.26 14.05
N TYR A 667 7.44 3.90 12.91
CA TYR A 667 8.47 4.25 11.93
C TYR A 667 8.83 5.73 11.95
N MET A 668 10.10 6.06 11.67
CA MET A 668 10.56 7.46 11.65
C MET A 668 9.98 8.30 10.52
N ALA A 669 9.90 7.77 9.29
CA ALA A 669 9.37 8.53 8.16
C ALA A 669 7.90 8.97 8.41
N ASP A 670 7.07 8.04 8.88
CA ASP A 670 5.69 8.32 9.29
C ASP A 670 5.63 9.31 10.46
N PHE A 671 6.54 9.19 11.43
CA PHE A 671 6.63 10.09 12.57
C PHE A 671 6.97 11.53 12.14
N THR A 672 7.97 11.72 11.28
CA THR A 672 8.39 13.07 10.82
C THR A 672 7.28 13.73 10.01
N PHE A 673 6.63 12.98 9.11
CA PHE A 673 5.48 13.48 8.37
C PHE A 673 4.30 13.80 9.31
N SER A 674 4.01 12.94 10.29
CA SER A 674 3.01 13.17 11.34
C SER A 674 3.31 14.42 12.16
N LEU A 675 4.57 14.65 12.54
CA LEU A 675 5.01 15.81 13.32
C LEU A 675 4.68 17.13 12.60
N VAL A 676 5.09 17.24 11.32
CA VAL A 676 4.83 18.42 10.49
C VAL A 676 3.33 18.59 10.23
N SER A 677 2.66 17.51 9.84
CA SER A 677 1.23 17.56 9.49
C SER A 677 0.33 17.89 10.67
N ARG A 678 0.64 17.42 11.89
CA ARG A 678 -0.09 17.78 13.12
C ARG A 678 0.18 19.22 13.54
N GLY A 679 1.41 19.70 13.41
CA GLY A 679 1.75 21.10 13.65
C GLY A 679 0.94 22.04 12.75
N LEU A 680 0.99 21.82 11.44
CA LEU A 680 0.23 22.59 10.45
C LEU A 680 -1.28 22.43 10.65
N GLY A 681 -1.77 21.22 10.91
CA GLY A 681 -3.18 20.94 11.14
C GLY A 681 -3.73 21.67 12.37
N THR A 682 -2.94 21.78 13.44
CA THR A 682 -3.34 22.53 14.65
C THR A 682 -3.48 24.04 14.36
N ILE A 683 -2.57 24.61 13.57
CA ILE A 683 -2.61 26.02 13.19
C ILE A 683 -3.83 26.29 12.29
N LEU A 684 -4.02 25.47 11.25
CA LEU A 684 -5.16 25.59 10.32
C LEU A 684 -6.51 25.39 11.03
N GLY A 685 -6.61 24.36 11.89
CA GLY A 685 -7.81 24.07 12.65
C GLY A 685 -8.15 25.19 13.63
N GLY A 686 -7.13 25.78 14.25
CA GLY A 686 -7.28 26.95 15.12
C GLY A 686 -7.73 28.21 14.38
N ALA A 687 -7.14 28.51 13.23
CA ALA A 687 -7.54 29.65 12.40
C ALA A 687 -9.01 29.53 11.96
N LEU A 688 -9.42 28.33 11.49
CA LEU A 688 -10.82 28.05 11.14
C LEU A 688 -11.76 28.14 12.35
N ALA A 689 -11.32 27.73 13.54
CA ALA A 689 -12.10 27.83 14.77
C ALA A 689 -12.32 29.29 15.19
N LEU A 690 -11.28 30.12 15.10
CA LEU A 690 -11.39 31.55 15.39
C LEU A 690 -12.35 32.24 14.42
N ALA A 691 -12.22 31.96 13.12
CA ALA A 691 -13.14 32.48 12.11
C ALA A 691 -14.59 32.07 12.40
N ALA A 692 -14.84 30.78 12.71
CA ALA A 692 -16.18 30.29 13.02
C ALA A 692 -16.75 30.84 14.33
N TRP A 693 -15.91 31.00 15.36
CA TRP A 693 -16.28 31.59 16.65
C TRP A 693 -16.69 33.05 16.45
N TYR A 694 -15.80 33.90 15.96
CA TYR A 694 -16.08 35.33 15.82
C TYR A 694 -17.20 35.62 14.80
N ALA A 695 -17.36 34.80 13.76
CA ALA A 695 -18.50 34.92 12.84
C ALA A 695 -19.83 34.51 13.48
N GLY A 696 -19.83 33.50 14.36
CA GLY A 696 -21.04 32.95 14.97
C GLY A 696 -21.47 33.65 16.26
N SER A 697 -20.53 34.15 17.05
CA SER A 697 -20.77 34.75 18.37
C SER A 697 -20.35 36.22 18.49
N GLY A 698 -19.65 36.78 17.50
CA GLY A 698 -19.02 38.10 17.62
C GLY A 698 -18.09 38.15 18.84
N ASN A 699 -18.17 39.25 19.60
CA ASN A 699 -17.49 39.41 20.90
C ASN A 699 -18.34 38.94 22.11
N GLY A 700 -19.49 38.32 21.86
CA GLY A 700 -20.43 37.90 22.90
C GLY A 700 -20.09 36.56 23.55
N ILE A 701 -20.98 36.13 24.45
CA ILE A 701 -20.89 34.91 25.26
C ILE A 701 -21.15 33.63 24.43
N GLY A 702 -21.59 33.78 23.17
CA GLY A 702 -21.92 32.69 22.25
C GLY A 702 -23.39 32.71 21.82
N ASN A 703 -23.67 32.74 20.51
CA ASN A 703 -25.04 32.54 19.99
C ASN A 703 -25.18 31.09 19.47
N PRO A 704 -26.04 30.24 20.08
CA PRO A 704 -26.22 28.84 19.65
C PRO A 704 -26.56 28.70 18.16
N TYR A 705 -27.44 29.56 17.63
CA TYR A 705 -27.88 29.48 16.23
C TYR A 705 -26.78 29.96 15.26
N GLY A 706 -26.07 31.02 15.63
CA GLY A 706 -24.95 31.55 14.86
C GLY A 706 -23.80 30.54 14.80
N LEU A 707 -23.42 29.97 15.95
CA LEU A 707 -22.40 28.92 16.03
C LEU A 707 -22.84 27.63 15.33
N GLY A 708 -24.11 27.26 15.42
CA GLY A 708 -24.68 26.14 14.66
C GLY A 708 -24.51 26.30 13.15
N ALA A 709 -24.74 27.50 12.62
CA ALA A 709 -24.59 27.79 11.19
C ALA A 709 -23.11 27.86 10.76
N THR A 710 -22.25 28.56 11.52
CA THR A 710 -20.82 28.68 11.15
C THR A 710 -20.09 27.34 11.26
N THR A 711 -20.40 26.55 12.28
CA THR A 711 -19.84 25.19 12.40
C THR A 711 -20.36 24.24 11.32
N ALA A 712 -21.58 24.43 10.80
CA ALA A 712 -22.10 23.64 9.69
C ALA A 712 -21.22 23.78 8.43
N VAL A 713 -20.92 25.04 8.05
CA VAL A 713 -20.12 25.36 6.86
C VAL A 713 -18.70 24.82 6.99
N VAL A 714 -18.04 25.09 8.11
CA VAL A 714 -16.66 24.66 8.32
C VAL A 714 -16.55 23.14 8.45
N SER A 715 -17.52 22.49 9.12
CA SER A 715 -17.52 21.02 9.24
C SER A 715 -17.70 20.33 7.89
N PHE A 716 -18.41 20.93 6.93
CA PHE A 716 -18.50 20.37 5.57
C PHE A 716 -17.14 20.37 4.88
N ILE A 717 -16.41 21.49 4.96
CA ILE A 717 -15.05 21.63 4.40
C ILE A 717 -14.09 20.62 5.04
N LEU A 718 -14.11 20.52 6.38
CA LEU A 718 -13.24 19.60 7.13
C LEU A 718 -13.57 18.13 6.83
N MET A 719 -14.86 17.79 6.67
CA MET A 719 -15.27 16.45 6.29
C MET A 719 -14.88 16.13 4.85
N TRP A 720 -15.00 17.08 3.93
CA TRP A 720 -14.54 16.93 2.55
C TRP A 720 -13.04 16.61 2.50
N TRP A 721 -12.24 17.38 3.23
CA TRP A 721 -10.81 17.12 3.41
C TRP A 721 -10.55 15.73 3.98
N ARG A 722 -11.28 15.33 5.03
CA ARG A 722 -11.12 14.03 5.67
C ARG A 722 -11.43 12.83 4.75
N LEU A 723 -12.35 12.99 3.80
CA LEU A 723 -12.80 11.92 2.90
C LEU A 723 -11.97 11.81 1.62
N TYR A 724 -11.57 12.95 1.03
CA TYR A 724 -11.02 12.99 -0.34
C TYR A 724 -9.56 13.43 -0.43
N LEU A 725 -8.93 13.86 0.66
CA LEU A 725 -7.47 14.01 0.66
C LEU A 725 -6.80 12.64 0.57
N PRO A 726 -5.62 12.56 -0.08
CA PRO A 726 -4.82 11.33 -0.10
C PRO A 726 -4.63 10.77 1.32
N PRO A 727 -4.65 9.44 1.52
CA PRO A 727 -4.59 8.81 2.84
C PRO A 727 -3.41 9.27 3.71
N ALA A 728 -2.30 9.67 3.10
CA ALA A 728 -1.16 10.27 3.80
C ALA A 728 -1.57 11.48 4.66
N PHE A 729 -2.42 12.38 4.14
CA PHE A 729 -2.88 13.58 4.85
C PHE A 729 -4.04 13.33 5.82
N ALA A 730 -4.49 12.08 6.00
CA ALA A 730 -5.61 11.79 6.87
C ALA A 730 -5.34 12.23 8.32
N GLN A 731 -4.13 12.00 8.85
CA GLN A 731 -3.76 12.47 10.19
C GLN A 731 -3.82 14.00 10.31
N ALA A 732 -3.40 14.72 9.27
CA ALA A 732 -3.49 16.17 9.20
C ALA A 732 -4.95 16.64 9.29
N SER A 733 -5.82 16.05 8.47
CA SER A 733 -7.25 16.40 8.43
C SER A 733 -7.97 16.12 9.76
N ILE A 734 -7.67 14.98 10.41
CA ILE A 734 -8.21 14.63 11.74
C ILE A 734 -7.71 15.63 12.79
N MET A 735 -6.44 16.04 12.72
CA MET A 735 -5.88 17.00 13.67
C MET A 735 -6.48 18.41 13.49
N THR A 736 -6.64 18.86 12.25
CA THR A 736 -7.33 20.12 11.92
C THR A 736 -8.76 20.11 12.47
N ALA A 737 -9.52 19.03 12.21
CA ALA A 737 -10.90 18.93 12.64
C ALA A 737 -11.06 18.79 14.15
N SER A 738 -10.22 17.99 14.82
CA SER A 738 -10.25 17.86 16.28
C SER A 738 -9.86 19.16 16.98
N THR A 739 -8.85 19.89 16.48
CA THR A 739 -8.48 21.21 17.01
C THR A 739 -9.61 22.22 16.83
N PHE A 740 -10.29 22.18 15.68
CA PHE A 740 -11.45 23.02 15.40
C PHE A 740 -12.57 22.84 16.45
N VAL A 741 -13.02 21.59 16.66
CA VAL A 741 -14.09 21.30 17.61
C VAL A 741 -13.65 21.57 19.05
N LEU A 742 -12.40 21.30 19.41
CA LEU A 742 -11.86 21.56 20.75
C LEU A 742 -11.90 23.04 21.12
N ILE A 743 -11.48 23.93 20.23
CA ILE A 743 -11.46 25.38 20.51
C ILE A 743 -12.89 25.92 20.64
N ILE A 744 -13.80 25.48 19.77
CA ILE A 744 -15.23 25.84 19.87
C ILE A 744 -15.83 25.32 21.18
N GLY A 745 -15.55 24.06 21.54
CA GLY A 745 -16.00 23.45 22.79
C GLY A 745 -15.49 24.21 24.03
N PHE A 746 -14.18 24.47 24.13
CA PHE A 746 -13.63 25.21 25.27
C PHE A 746 -14.15 26.64 25.37
N SER A 747 -14.34 27.30 24.23
CA SER A 747 -14.88 28.67 24.21
C SER A 747 -16.34 28.71 24.70
N TRP A 748 -17.13 27.68 24.38
CA TRP A 748 -18.49 27.54 24.87
C TRP A 748 -18.53 27.16 26.36
N ASP A 749 -17.78 26.14 26.77
CA ASP A 749 -17.74 25.61 28.13
C ASP A 749 -17.35 26.67 29.17
N GLN A 750 -16.53 27.67 28.79
CA GLN A 750 -16.07 28.73 29.67
C GLN A 750 -17.18 29.45 30.45
N ASN A 751 -18.34 29.67 29.82
CA ASN A 751 -19.44 30.41 30.42
C ASN A 751 -20.67 29.53 30.74
N HIS A 752 -20.72 28.30 30.22
CA HIS A 752 -21.89 27.41 30.34
C HIS A 752 -21.64 26.22 31.29
N ILE A 753 -20.39 25.94 31.67
CA ILE A 753 -20.03 24.93 32.69
C ILE A 753 -19.01 25.48 33.69
N THR A 754 -19.25 25.24 34.98
CA THR A 754 -18.30 25.56 36.04
C THR A 754 -17.18 24.51 36.11
N GLN A 755 -15.94 24.89 35.79
CA GLN A 755 -14.78 23.99 35.83
C GLN A 755 -13.50 24.72 36.28
N TYR A 756 -12.63 24.00 37.00
CA TYR A 756 -11.27 24.47 37.32
C TYR A 756 -10.35 24.45 36.08
N GLY A 757 -9.65 25.56 35.83
CA GLY A 757 -8.67 25.67 34.75
C GLY A 757 -9.30 25.79 33.35
N LEU A 758 -10.22 26.73 33.15
CA LEU A 758 -10.81 26.92 31.82
C LEU A 758 -9.79 27.62 30.86
N PRO A 759 -9.63 27.15 29.61
CA PRO A 759 -8.60 27.64 28.68
C PRO A 759 -8.84 29.06 28.15
N GLY A 760 -9.98 29.69 28.44
CA GLY A 760 -10.38 30.98 27.90
C GLY A 760 -11.28 30.87 26.67
N VAL A 761 -11.56 32.02 26.04
CA VAL A 761 -12.48 32.16 24.90
C VAL A 761 -11.70 32.53 23.63
N GLY A 762 -12.06 31.92 22.50
CA GLY A 762 -11.55 32.30 21.18
C GLY A 762 -10.02 32.25 21.09
N TYR A 763 -9.39 33.41 20.89
CA TYR A 763 -7.93 33.53 20.72
C TYR A 763 -7.13 32.98 21.91
N VAL A 764 -7.63 33.18 23.14
CA VAL A 764 -6.93 32.69 24.36
C VAL A 764 -6.94 31.16 24.38
N ALA A 765 -8.07 30.53 24.01
CA ALA A 765 -8.16 29.08 23.90
C ALA A 765 -7.24 28.54 22.78
N PHE A 766 -7.14 29.26 21.66
CA PHE A 766 -6.29 28.89 20.53
C PHE A 766 -4.79 28.85 20.90
N TRP A 767 -4.22 29.93 21.42
CA TRP A 767 -2.77 29.94 21.67
C TRP A 767 -2.38 28.97 22.79
N ARG A 768 -3.19 28.87 23.85
CA ARG A 768 -2.95 27.89 24.93
C ARG A 768 -2.97 26.47 24.37
N ARG A 769 -3.92 26.17 23.48
CA ARG A 769 -3.97 24.88 22.79
C ARG A 769 -2.72 24.66 21.93
N LEU A 770 -2.30 25.64 21.15
CA LEU A 770 -1.10 25.54 20.31
C LEU A 770 0.13 25.20 21.14
N VAL A 771 0.33 25.85 22.29
CA VAL A 771 1.46 25.57 23.18
C VAL A 771 1.39 24.15 23.75
N THR A 772 0.22 23.68 24.23
CA THR A 772 0.09 22.30 24.72
C THR A 772 0.40 21.25 23.65
N VAL A 773 0.06 21.53 22.38
CA VAL A 773 0.40 20.68 21.25
C VAL A 773 1.91 20.69 21.00
N LEU A 774 2.54 21.86 20.93
CA LEU A 774 3.99 21.98 20.69
C LEU A 774 4.81 21.27 21.78
N VAL A 775 4.39 21.35 23.05
CA VAL A 775 5.03 20.61 24.15
C VAL A 775 4.90 19.10 23.95
N GLY A 776 3.72 18.61 23.56
CA GLY A 776 3.51 17.18 23.27
C GLY A 776 4.34 16.70 22.08
N LEU A 777 4.43 17.49 21.02
CA LEU A 777 5.25 17.21 19.84
C LEU A 777 6.75 17.18 20.17
N ALA A 778 7.24 18.14 20.97
CA ALA A 778 8.63 18.20 21.42
C ALA A 778 9.00 16.99 22.30
N ALA A 779 8.14 16.61 23.25
CA ALA A 779 8.36 15.43 24.09
C ALA A 779 8.37 14.14 23.26
N ALA A 780 7.46 14.00 22.31
CA ALA A 780 7.44 12.87 21.39
C ALA A 780 8.73 12.79 20.57
N LEU A 781 9.23 13.91 20.03
CA LEU A 781 10.49 13.97 19.27
C LEU A 781 11.68 13.49 20.11
N ILE A 782 11.81 13.95 21.36
CA ILE A 782 12.91 13.57 22.26
C ILE A 782 12.89 12.04 22.52
N VAL A 783 11.73 11.50 22.87
CA VAL A 783 11.58 10.06 23.19
C VAL A 783 11.71 9.17 21.95
N GLN A 784 11.38 9.70 20.78
CA GLN A 784 11.46 8.95 19.53
C GLN A 784 12.92 8.83 19.04
N ILE A 785 13.75 9.86 19.27
CA ILE A 785 15.19 9.85 18.93
C ILE A 785 16.00 8.94 19.88
N PHE A 786 15.72 8.97 21.18
CA PHE A 786 16.44 8.16 22.17
C PHE A 786 15.83 6.75 22.32
N PRO A 787 16.59 5.65 22.50
CA PRO A 787 18.05 5.48 22.43
C PRO A 787 18.60 5.16 21.03
N ARG A 788 17.77 4.76 20.06
CA ARG A 788 18.14 4.59 18.64
C ARG A 788 16.97 4.94 17.72
N PRO A 789 17.14 5.80 16.71
CA PRO A 789 16.05 6.14 15.81
C PRO A 789 15.64 4.92 14.95
N PRO A 790 14.35 4.53 14.90
CA PRO A 790 13.86 3.53 13.95
C PRO A 790 13.92 4.08 12.51
N SER A 791 15.06 3.94 11.85
CA SER A 791 15.22 4.40 10.46
C SER A 791 14.29 3.63 9.51
N ALA A 792 13.51 4.36 8.71
CA ALA A 792 12.65 3.73 7.70
C ALA A 792 13.48 3.20 6.54
N THR A 793 14.60 3.86 6.18
CA THR A 793 15.52 3.33 5.15
C THR A 793 16.02 1.94 5.52
N ARG A 794 16.44 1.75 6.78
CA ARG A 794 16.87 0.42 7.27
C ARG A 794 15.74 -0.61 7.23
N TYR A 795 14.51 -0.21 7.54
CA TYR A 795 13.34 -1.09 7.43
C TYR A 795 13.08 -1.49 5.97
N VAL A 796 13.10 -0.54 5.03
CA VAL A 796 12.93 -0.81 3.60
C VAL A 796 14.04 -1.73 3.10
N CYS A 797 15.32 -1.43 3.39
CA CYS A 797 16.46 -2.26 3.02
C CYS A 797 16.34 -3.69 3.59
N LYS A 798 15.96 -3.84 4.87
CA LYS A 798 15.75 -5.15 5.51
C LYS A 798 14.57 -5.90 4.89
N THR A 799 13.49 -5.21 4.53
CA THR A 799 12.32 -5.81 3.89
C THR A 799 12.62 -6.24 2.45
N LEU A 800 13.36 -5.43 1.68
CA LEU A 800 13.86 -5.79 0.36
C LEU A 800 14.82 -6.97 0.44
N ALA A 801 15.76 -6.98 1.39
CA ALA A 801 16.65 -8.12 1.63
C ALA A 801 15.86 -9.40 1.95
N ASN A 802 14.84 -9.32 2.81
CA ASN A 802 13.98 -10.47 3.12
C ASN A 802 13.14 -10.91 1.91
N THR A 803 12.76 -9.97 1.05
CA THR A 803 12.07 -10.27 -0.21
C THR A 803 13.01 -10.99 -1.17
N VAL A 804 14.25 -10.53 -1.34
CA VAL A 804 15.27 -11.22 -2.13
C VAL A 804 15.48 -12.63 -1.62
N ARG A 805 15.57 -12.84 -0.30
CA ARG A 805 15.62 -14.19 0.29
C ARG A 805 14.41 -15.04 -0.09
N SER A 806 13.20 -14.51 0.01
CA SER A 806 11.99 -15.21 -0.42
C SER A 806 12.01 -15.56 -1.91
N LEU A 807 12.61 -14.70 -2.75
CA LEU A 807 12.81 -14.97 -4.18
C LEU A 807 13.86 -16.06 -4.41
N THR A 808 14.93 -16.09 -3.62
CA THR A 808 15.92 -17.19 -3.61
C THR A 808 15.25 -18.52 -3.26
N ASP A 809 14.37 -18.52 -2.25
CA ASP A 809 13.58 -19.71 -1.88
C ASP A 809 12.59 -20.10 -2.98
N HIS A 810 11.96 -19.13 -3.67
CA HIS A 810 11.13 -19.40 -4.85
C HIS A 810 11.91 -20.03 -6.00
N TYR A 811 13.10 -19.52 -6.27
CA TYR A 811 13.99 -20.10 -7.27
C TYR A 811 14.39 -21.53 -6.88
N ALA A 812 14.67 -21.79 -5.60
CA ALA A 812 14.96 -23.14 -5.11
C ALA A 812 13.75 -24.08 -5.28
N LEU A 813 12.54 -23.58 -5.02
CA LEU A 813 11.30 -24.33 -5.24
C LEU A 813 11.10 -24.65 -6.71
N LEU A 814 11.32 -23.67 -7.60
CA LEU A 814 11.26 -23.85 -9.03
C LEU A 814 12.19 -24.99 -9.47
N VAL A 815 13.48 -24.90 -9.13
CA VAL A 815 14.48 -25.94 -9.46
C VAL A 815 14.07 -27.30 -8.90
N SER A 816 13.57 -27.35 -7.66
CA SER A 816 13.14 -28.61 -7.05
C SER A 816 11.93 -29.26 -7.74
N GLN A 817 10.96 -28.45 -8.19
CA GLN A 817 9.78 -28.95 -8.89
C GLN A 817 10.14 -29.44 -10.29
N TRP A 818 10.98 -28.67 -10.99
CA TRP A 818 11.47 -29.02 -12.32
C TRP A 818 12.38 -30.25 -12.31
N SER A 819 13.05 -30.53 -11.17
CA SER A 819 13.84 -31.74 -10.96
C SER A 819 12.99 -32.98 -10.60
N GLN A 820 11.78 -32.81 -10.04
CA GLN A 820 10.92 -33.89 -9.53
C GLN A 820 9.81 -34.34 -10.50
N SER A 821 9.92 -34.04 -11.79
CA SER A 821 8.91 -34.32 -12.84
C SER A 821 8.56 -35.81 -13.11
N ASP A 822 8.90 -36.72 -12.20
CA ASP A 822 8.62 -38.16 -12.25
C ASP A 822 7.39 -38.62 -11.43
N ARG A 823 6.73 -37.75 -10.64
CA ARG A 823 5.55 -38.13 -9.84
C ARG A 823 4.29 -37.36 -10.23
N GLU A 824 3.54 -37.92 -11.17
CA GLU A 824 2.22 -37.44 -11.59
C GLU A 824 1.26 -37.36 -10.37
N GLY A 825 0.82 -36.14 -10.04
CA GLY A 825 -0.27 -35.90 -9.09
C GLY A 825 0.04 -35.00 -7.87
N GLN A 826 1.31 -34.75 -7.52
CA GLN A 826 1.67 -33.88 -6.37
C GLN A 826 1.90 -32.39 -6.72
N ASN A 827 1.88 -32.03 -8.01
CA ASN A 827 2.34 -30.71 -8.50
C ASN A 827 1.31 -29.58 -8.37
N LEU A 828 0.00 -29.88 -8.38
CA LEU A 828 -1.08 -28.88 -8.31
C LEU A 828 -1.12 -28.14 -6.96
N GLY A 829 -0.89 -28.85 -5.85
CA GLY A 829 -0.87 -28.25 -4.52
C GLY A 829 0.34 -27.33 -4.29
N ALA A 830 1.47 -27.64 -4.91
CA ALA A 830 2.69 -26.84 -4.82
C ALA A 830 2.64 -25.61 -5.73
N ALA A 831 2.03 -25.72 -6.92
CA ALA A 831 1.75 -24.59 -7.81
C ALA A 831 0.80 -23.57 -7.16
N ALA A 832 -0.32 -24.04 -6.58
CA ALA A 832 -1.25 -23.17 -5.86
C ALA A 832 -0.62 -22.53 -4.60
N ALA A 833 0.26 -23.26 -3.90
CA ALA A 833 1.00 -22.71 -2.76
C ALA A 833 1.96 -21.59 -3.20
N ALA A 834 2.68 -21.77 -4.30
CA ALA A 834 3.62 -20.79 -4.80
C ALA A 834 2.93 -19.58 -5.45
N GLU A 835 1.81 -19.74 -6.15
CA GLU A 835 0.98 -18.62 -6.61
C GLU A 835 0.61 -17.70 -5.43
N LYS A 836 0.20 -18.30 -4.30
CA LYS A 836 -0.09 -17.55 -3.07
C LYS A 836 1.13 -16.82 -2.52
N ILE A 837 2.33 -17.41 -2.58
CA ILE A 837 3.54 -16.75 -2.09
C ILE A 837 3.98 -15.63 -3.05
N THR A 838 3.90 -15.84 -4.37
CA THR A 838 4.13 -14.79 -5.38
C THR A 838 3.19 -13.60 -5.17
N LEU A 839 1.91 -13.85 -4.90
CA LEU A 839 0.95 -12.78 -4.57
C LEU A 839 1.35 -12.04 -3.29
N LYS A 840 1.72 -12.76 -2.23
CA LYS A 840 2.18 -12.17 -0.96
C LYS A 840 3.43 -11.31 -1.15
N VAL A 841 4.42 -11.77 -1.92
CA VAL A 841 5.63 -10.99 -2.21
C VAL A 841 5.30 -9.72 -3.01
N SER A 842 4.37 -9.83 -3.96
CA SER A 842 3.91 -8.67 -4.73
C SER A 842 3.25 -7.63 -3.82
N GLU A 843 2.40 -8.08 -2.88
CA GLU A 843 1.77 -7.24 -1.86
C GLU A 843 2.82 -6.53 -0.99
N THR A 844 3.79 -7.27 -0.45
CA THR A 844 4.85 -6.66 0.37
C THR A 844 5.66 -5.63 -0.40
N LEU A 845 5.97 -5.89 -1.68
CA LEU A 845 6.70 -4.94 -2.51
C LEU A 845 5.89 -3.67 -2.76
N LEU A 846 4.59 -3.80 -3.02
CA LEU A 846 3.67 -2.67 -3.22
C LEU A 846 3.57 -1.78 -1.99
N ASP A 847 3.53 -2.36 -0.79
CA ASP A 847 3.45 -1.61 0.46
C ASP A 847 4.70 -0.77 0.71
N LEU A 848 5.84 -1.19 0.15
CA LEU A 848 7.06 -0.40 0.17
C LEU A 848 7.00 0.83 -0.74
N THR A 849 6.10 0.94 -1.74
CA THR A 849 5.99 2.14 -2.60
C THR A 849 5.85 3.39 -1.75
N ASP A 850 4.88 3.36 -0.84
CA ASP A 850 4.49 4.52 -0.04
C ASP A 850 5.59 4.81 0.99
N ALA A 851 6.15 3.78 1.62
CA ALA A 851 7.27 3.91 2.54
C ALA A 851 8.51 4.55 1.86
N ILE A 852 8.87 4.10 0.65
CA ILE A 852 10.01 4.66 -0.11
C ILE A 852 9.71 6.11 -0.52
N SER A 853 8.47 6.45 -0.85
CA SER A 853 8.08 7.82 -1.22
C SER A 853 8.32 8.84 -0.10
N LEU A 854 8.17 8.40 1.16
CA LEU A 854 8.32 9.24 2.35
C LEU A 854 9.79 9.44 2.79
N LEU A 855 10.73 8.67 2.23
CA LEU A 855 12.16 8.72 2.60
C LEU A 855 12.84 10.06 2.27
N LYS A 856 12.30 10.87 1.35
CA LYS A 856 12.88 12.18 0.98
C LYS A 856 13.01 13.14 2.18
N VAL A 857 12.23 12.92 3.22
CA VAL A 857 12.17 13.76 4.43
C VAL A 857 13.00 13.19 5.58
N GLU A 858 13.56 11.98 5.44
CA GLU A 858 14.36 11.33 6.48
C GLU A 858 15.86 11.63 6.32
N VAL A 859 16.53 11.91 7.45
CA VAL A 859 18.00 11.91 7.52
C VAL A 859 18.46 10.44 7.56
N SER A 860 18.73 9.86 6.39
CA SER A 860 19.13 8.46 6.25
C SER A 860 20.52 8.22 6.85
N SER A 861 20.68 7.14 7.63
CA SER A 861 21.99 6.68 8.13
C SER A 861 22.65 5.63 7.23
N THR A 862 22.03 5.28 6.10
CA THR A 862 22.49 4.25 5.14
C THR A 862 22.80 4.89 3.80
N PRO A 863 23.72 4.31 2.99
CA PRO A 863 24.14 4.87 1.70
C PRO A 863 23.06 4.82 0.61
N PHE A 864 21.91 4.20 0.88
CA PHE A 864 20.84 4.02 -0.10
C PHE A 864 19.94 5.27 -0.22
N ASP A 865 19.81 5.78 -1.44
CA ASP A 865 18.86 6.82 -1.80
C ASP A 865 17.49 6.27 -2.20
N GLN A 866 16.48 7.15 -2.15
CA GLN A 866 15.11 6.89 -2.57
C GLN A 866 15.01 6.30 -4.00
N LYS A 867 15.75 6.88 -4.96
CA LYS A 867 15.73 6.45 -6.36
C LYS A 867 16.15 5.00 -6.51
N ILE A 868 17.22 4.62 -5.82
CA ILE A 868 17.82 3.28 -5.88
C ILE A 868 16.86 2.27 -5.25
N LEU A 869 16.27 2.59 -4.11
CA LEU A 869 15.30 1.71 -3.45
C LEU A 869 14.05 1.49 -4.31
N PHE A 870 13.59 2.50 -5.05
CA PHE A 870 12.52 2.32 -6.04
C PHE A 870 12.94 1.36 -7.16
N THR A 871 14.13 1.55 -7.72
CA THR A 871 14.71 0.68 -8.76
C THR A 871 14.85 -0.76 -8.25
N THR A 872 15.44 -0.97 -7.06
CA THR A 872 15.58 -2.29 -6.43
C THR A 872 14.22 -2.97 -6.21
N ARG A 873 13.23 -2.21 -5.73
CA ARG A 873 11.85 -2.71 -5.55
C ARG A 873 11.20 -3.09 -6.88
N GLU A 874 11.45 -2.36 -7.96
CA GLU A 874 11.00 -2.70 -9.31
C GLU A 874 11.66 -3.99 -9.82
N HIS A 875 12.97 -4.14 -9.66
CA HIS A 875 13.69 -5.38 -10.00
C HIS A 875 13.16 -6.58 -9.20
N CYS A 876 12.96 -6.45 -7.88
CA CYS A 876 12.36 -7.51 -7.07
C CYS A 876 10.94 -7.88 -7.56
N SER A 877 10.15 -6.89 -7.97
CA SER A 877 8.80 -7.12 -8.51
C SER A 877 8.85 -7.89 -9.82
N ARG A 878 9.78 -7.54 -10.72
CA ARG A 878 9.99 -8.24 -11.99
C ARG A 878 10.45 -9.68 -11.78
N MET A 879 11.43 -9.90 -10.87
CA MET A 879 11.91 -11.24 -10.51
C MET A 879 10.76 -12.11 -9.98
N ASN A 880 9.95 -11.57 -9.06
CA ASN A 880 8.82 -12.29 -8.48
C ASN A 880 7.80 -12.74 -9.53
N GLN A 881 7.49 -11.87 -10.49
CA GLN A 881 6.57 -12.19 -11.58
C GLN A 881 7.13 -13.27 -12.51
N CYS A 882 8.41 -13.18 -12.88
CA CYS A 882 9.06 -14.18 -13.73
C CYS A 882 9.09 -15.56 -13.07
N LEU A 883 9.52 -15.62 -11.80
CA LEU A 883 9.54 -16.87 -11.02
C LEU A 883 8.12 -17.44 -10.83
N GLY A 884 7.14 -16.59 -10.52
CA GLY A 884 5.74 -17.03 -10.40
C GLY A 884 5.19 -17.66 -11.68
N LYS A 885 5.45 -17.05 -12.84
CA LYS A 885 5.07 -17.63 -14.15
C LYS A 885 5.78 -18.94 -14.45
N LEU A 886 7.09 -19.00 -14.24
CA LEU A 886 7.89 -20.21 -14.45
C LEU A 886 7.37 -21.38 -13.60
N LEU A 887 6.88 -21.07 -12.42
CA LEU A 887 6.34 -22.07 -11.51
C LEU A 887 4.92 -22.51 -11.89
N VAL A 888 4.07 -21.63 -12.43
CA VAL A 888 2.81 -22.08 -13.07
C VAL A 888 3.11 -22.98 -14.26
N LEU A 889 4.07 -22.59 -15.10
CA LEU A 889 4.49 -23.34 -16.28
C LEU A 889 5.11 -24.69 -15.93
N SER A 890 5.69 -24.87 -14.75
CA SER A 890 6.19 -26.17 -14.26
C SER A 890 5.09 -27.24 -14.21
N SER A 891 3.84 -26.81 -13.97
CA SER A 891 2.69 -27.70 -13.84
C SER A 891 1.93 -27.92 -15.15
N THR A 892 2.00 -26.96 -16.08
CA THR A 892 1.21 -26.97 -17.32
C THR A 892 2.00 -27.36 -18.56
N LEU A 893 3.34 -27.24 -18.54
CA LEU A 893 4.18 -27.54 -19.69
C LEU A 893 4.42 -29.06 -19.81
N PRO A 894 4.29 -29.68 -21.00
CA PRO A 894 4.57 -31.10 -21.18
C PRO A 894 6.02 -31.47 -20.84
N LYS A 895 6.23 -32.67 -20.28
CA LYS A 895 7.54 -33.17 -19.84
C LYS A 895 8.64 -33.06 -20.91
N ARG A 896 8.31 -33.37 -22.17
CA ARG A 896 9.24 -33.25 -23.31
C ARG A 896 9.86 -31.85 -23.44
N LEU A 897 9.07 -30.80 -23.18
CA LEU A 897 9.50 -29.41 -23.30
C LEU A 897 10.18 -28.91 -22.01
N GLN A 898 9.82 -29.48 -20.85
CA GLN A 898 10.56 -29.27 -19.60
C GLN A 898 11.98 -29.82 -19.73
N ASP A 899 12.12 -31.07 -20.18
CA ASP A 899 13.42 -31.72 -20.42
C ASP A 899 14.25 -30.94 -21.44
N ARG A 900 13.60 -30.43 -22.49
CA ARG A 900 14.24 -29.55 -23.48
C ARG A 900 14.75 -28.26 -22.82
N LEU A 901 13.93 -27.59 -22.02
CA LEU A 901 14.33 -26.33 -21.39
C LEU A 901 15.48 -26.53 -20.39
N THR A 902 15.44 -27.62 -19.64
CA THR A 902 16.53 -28.04 -18.74
C THR A 902 17.83 -28.22 -19.50
N LYS A 903 17.79 -28.91 -20.65
CA LYS A 903 18.97 -29.12 -21.49
C LYS A 903 19.45 -27.82 -22.17
N THR A 904 18.52 -27.04 -22.72
CA THR A 904 18.83 -25.87 -23.56
C THR A 904 19.30 -24.67 -22.71
N VAL A 905 18.63 -24.39 -21.60
CA VAL A 905 18.86 -23.18 -20.80
C VAL A 905 19.65 -23.48 -19.51
N GLY A 906 19.85 -24.76 -19.18
CA GLY A 906 20.65 -25.16 -18.01
C GLY A 906 19.98 -24.80 -16.68
N VAL A 907 18.63 -24.71 -16.64
CA VAL A 907 17.87 -24.26 -15.45
C VAL A 907 18.14 -25.14 -14.22
N ILE A 908 18.47 -26.42 -14.42
CA ILE A 908 18.75 -27.41 -13.36
C ILE A 908 20.25 -27.71 -13.24
N ASP A 909 21.12 -27.08 -14.03
CA ASP A 909 22.56 -27.33 -13.93
C ASP A 909 23.10 -26.82 -12.58
N ASP A 910 23.77 -27.70 -11.83
CA ASP A 910 24.27 -27.42 -10.48
C ASP A 910 25.18 -26.17 -10.45
N GLY A 911 25.96 -25.96 -11.51
CA GLY A 911 26.82 -24.77 -11.66
C GLY A 911 26.03 -23.47 -11.80
N VAL A 912 25.01 -23.47 -12.68
CA VAL A 912 24.14 -22.30 -12.91
C VAL A 912 23.31 -22.00 -11.67
N VAL A 913 22.70 -23.02 -11.07
CA VAL A 913 21.91 -22.89 -9.83
C VAL A 913 22.78 -22.33 -8.70
N GLY A 914 24.00 -22.86 -8.54
CA GLY A 914 24.98 -22.39 -7.56
C GLY A 914 25.34 -20.91 -7.76
N ASN A 915 25.60 -20.48 -9.00
CA ASN A 915 25.92 -19.09 -9.32
C ASN A 915 24.75 -18.15 -9.02
N VAL A 916 23.54 -18.48 -9.46
CA VAL A 916 22.34 -17.65 -9.22
C VAL A 916 22.06 -17.54 -7.72
N MET A 917 22.09 -18.65 -6.98
CA MET A 917 21.87 -18.66 -5.53
C MET A 917 22.92 -17.82 -4.78
N SER A 918 24.18 -17.90 -5.22
CA SER A 918 25.28 -17.13 -4.62
C SER A 918 25.09 -15.63 -4.84
N VAL A 919 24.80 -15.21 -6.07
CA VAL A 919 24.56 -13.79 -6.40
C VAL A 919 23.38 -13.24 -5.61
N LEU A 920 22.25 -13.95 -5.55
CA LEU A 920 21.09 -13.52 -4.76
C LEU A 920 21.39 -13.42 -3.27
N THR A 921 22.19 -14.34 -2.72
CA THR A 921 22.59 -14.30 -1.30
C THR A 921 23.52 -13.13 -1.00
N ILE A 922 24.42 -12.79 -1.94
CA ILE A 922 25.30 -11.63 -1.81
C ILE A 922 24.49 -10.33 -1.89
N ILE A 923 23.56 -10.21 -2.84
CA ILE A 923 22.61 -9.08 -2.94
C ILE A 923 21.80 -8.94 -1.64
N GLU A 924 21.28 -10.06 -1.11
CA GLU A 924 20.55 -10.10 0.16
C GLU A 924 21.39 -9.52 1.32
N SER A 925 22.67 -9.91 1.38
CA SER A 925 23.61 -9.45 2.41
C SER A 925 23.96 -7.97 2.26
N SER A 926 24.24 -7.50 1.03
CA SER A 926 24.53 -6.09 0.75
C SER A 926 23.33 -5.20 1.06
N LEU A 927 22.10 -5.59 0.71
CA LEU A 927 20.90 -4.85 1.09
C LEU A 927 20.72 -4.79 2.62
N ARG A 928 21.03 -5.87 3.35
CA ARG A 928 20.88 -5.90 4.82
C ARG A 928 21.95 -5.11 5.56
N THR A 929 23.19 -5.13 5.06
CA THR A 929 24.35 -4.55 5.75
C THR A 929 24.76 -3.18 5.21
N GLY A 930 24.40 -2.85 3.97
CA GLY A 930 24.92 -1.69 3.25
C GLY A 930 26.37 -1.86 2.80
N ALA A 931 26.90 -3.10 2.79
CA ALA A 931 28.28 -3.37 2.37
C ALA A 931 28.41 -3.40 0.84
N PRO A 932 29.52 -2.87 0.28
CA PRO A 932 29.82 -2.92 -1.16
C PRO A 932 29.88 -4.35 -1.69
N LEU A 933 29.53 -4.51 -2.97
CA LEU A 933 29.56 -5.79 -3.67
C LEU A 933 30.99 -6.12 -4.12
N PRO A 934 31.42 -7.39 -4.13
CA PRO A 934 32.69 -7.78 -4.74
C PRO A 934 32.78 -7.38 -6.22
N GLU A 935 33.95 -6.94 -6.68
CA GLU A 935 34.18 -6.61 -8.10
C GLU A 935 33.89 -7.82 -9.00
N ARG A 936 34.50 -8.98 -8.68
CA ARG A 936 34.32 -10.23 -9.42
C ARG A 936 33.20 -11.07 -8.83
N LEU A 937 32.03 -11.01 -9.46
CA LEU A 937 30.91 -11.91 -9.26
C LEU A 937 30.74 -12.80 -10.50
N PRO A 938 30.08 -13.97 -10.39
CA PRO A 938 29.68 -14.77 -11.55
C PRO A 938 28.51 -14.11 -12.33
N ALA A 939 28.52 -12.79 -12.43
CA ALA A 939 27.59 -11.95 -13.19
C ALA A 939 28.38 -11.22 -14.29
N PRO A 940 27.83 -11.01 -15.49
CA PRO A 940 26.43 -11.20 -15.86
C PRO A 940 26.02 -12.67 -16.08
N LEU A 941 24.98 -13.10 -15.37
CA LEU A 941 24.40 -14.44 -15.43
C LEU A 941 23.82 -14.75 -16.81
N VAL A 942 23.28 -13.74 -17.50
CA VAL A 942 22.78 -13.88 -18.89
C VAL A 942 23.91 -14.31 -19.83
N ARG A 943 25.10 -13.72 -19.68
CA ARG A 943 26.27 -14.07 -20.49
C ARG A 943 26.70 -15.51 -20.23
N SER A 944 26.80 -15.92 -18.96
CA SER A 944 27.14 -17.30 -18.61
C SER A 944 26.12 -18.29 -19.18
N CYS A 945 24.82 -18.01 -19.04
CA CYS A 945 23.75 -18.83 -19.61
C CYS A 945 23.86 -18.93 -21.15
N PHE A 946 24.13 -17.82 -21.82
CA PHE A 946 24.26 -17.78 -23.28
C PHE A 946 25.50 -18.51 -23.77
N VAL A 947 26.65 -18.35 -23.12
CA VAL A 947 27.90 -19.04 -23.48
C VAL A 947 27.74 -20.56 -23.30
N THR A 948 27.14 -21.00 -22.20
CA THR A 948 26.82 -22.43 -21.99
C THR A 948 25.88 -22.95 -23.07
N TRP A 949 24.82 -22.21 -23.41
CA TRP A 949 23.94 -22.58 -24.51
C TRP A 949 24.65 -22.63 -25.87
N TYR A 950 25.47 -21.62 -26.19
CA TYR A 950 26.20 -21.50 -27.45
C TYR A 950 27.21 -22.63 -27.65
N THR A 951 27.88 -23.04 -26.58
CA THR A 951 28.89 -24.11 -26.60
C THR A 951 28.29 -25.51 -26.62
N GLN A 952 27.15 -25.72 -25.96
CA GLN A 952 26.53 -27.05 -25.85
C GLN A 952 25.57 -27.40 -27.00
N HIS A 953 25.01 -26.41 -27.71
CA HIS A 953 23.95 -26.63 -28.71
C HIS A 953 24.35 -26.12 -30.11
N GLU A 954 25.08 -26.96 -30.85
CA GLU A 954 25.53 -26.69 -32.24
C GLU A 954 24.36 -26.71 -33.26
N ARG A 955 23.25 -27.42 -32.95
CA ARG A 955 21.99 -27.43 -33.72
C ARG A 955 20.82 -27.04 -32.83
N ALA A 956 20.08 -25.99 -33.19
CA ALA A 956 18.81 -25.68 -32.54
C ALA A 956 17.70 -26.52 -33.21
N GLU A 957 17.11 -27.46 -32.47
CA GLU A 957 15.99 -28.29 -32.95
C GLU A 957 14.70 -27.44 -33.03
N LEU A 958 14.57 -26.66 -34.10
CA LEU A 958 13.38 -25.88 -34.42
C LEU A 958 12.76 -26.45 -35.71
N ASN A 959 11.53 -26.95 -35.60
CA ASN A 959 10.74 -27.47 -36.71
C ASN A 959 9.44 -26.66 -36.84
N ILE A 960 8.93 -26.47 -38.06
CA ILE A 960 7.66 -25.79 -38.36
C ILE A 960 6.48 -26.41 -37.57
N ASP A 961 6.41 -27.75 -37.48
CA ASP A 961 5.36 -28.43 -36.72
C ASP A 961 5.39 -28.09 -35.22
N LEU A 962 6.58 -27.81 -34.70
CA LEU A 962 6.76 -27.44 -33.30
C LEU A 962 6.30 -26.00 -33.06
N ILE A 963 6.60 -25.09 -33.98
CA ILE A 963 6.16 -23.68 -33.94
C ILE A 963 4.63 -23.57 -33.95
N LYS A 964 3.96 -24.47 -34.68
CA LYS A 964 2.49 -24.53 -34.74
C LYS A 964 1.85 -25.11 -33.47
N SER A 965 2.61 -25.71 -32.57
CA SER A 965 2.08 -26.33 -31.35
C SER A 965 1.83 -25.30 -30.24
N GLU A 966 0.68 -25.39 -29.57
CA GLU A 966 0.34 -24.53 -28.42
C GLU A 966 1.38 -24.67 -27.29
N ASP A 967 1.88 -25.88 -27.08
CA ASP A 967 2.87 -26.17 -26.05
C ASP A 967 4.20 -25.42 -26.28
N TYR A 968 4.56 -25.16 -27.54
CA TYR A 968 5.78 -24.45 -27.88
C TYR A 968 5.70 -22.95 -27.58
N ARG A 969 4.52 -22.32 -27.74
CA ARG A 969 4.32 -20.93 -27.30
C ARG A 969 4.54 -20.77 -25.80
N ARG A 970 3.99 -21.70 -25.01
CA ARG A 970 4.19 -21.75 -23.55
C ARG A 970 5.66 -21.99 -23.19
N TYR A 971 6.38 -22.78 -23.98
CA TYR A 971 7.83 -22.95 -23.85
C TYR A 971 8.60 -21.65 -24.16
N CYS A 972 8.25 -20.92 -25.22
CA CYS A 972 8.85 -19.61 -25.54
C CYS A 972 8.63 -18.60 -24.40
N VAL A 973 7.45 -18.61 -23.78
CA VAL A 973 7.18 -17.80 -22.58
C VAL A 973 8.07 -18.22 -21.40
N ALA A 974 8.30 -19.52 -21.19
CA ALA A 974 9.19 -20.01 -20.14
C ALA A 974 10.65 -19.54 -20.37
N VAL A 975 11.17 -19.69 -21.59
CA VAL A 975 12.53 -19.22 -21.96
C VAL A 975 12.66 -17.71 -21.72
N SER A 976 11.70 -16.93 -22.23
CA SER A 976 11.68 -15.47 -22.04
C SER A 976 11.66 -15.08 -20.56
N CYS A 977 10.78 -15.69 -19.75
CA CYS A 977 10.70 -15.38 -18.32
C CYS A 977 12.01 -15.71 -17.57
N TYR A 978 12.69 -16.80 -17.92
CA TYR A 978 13.95 -17.18 -17.29
C TYR A 978 15.10 -16.22 -17.66
N VAL A 979 15.22 -15.87 -18.94
CA VAL A 979 16.24 -14.91 -19.40
C VAL A 979 15.98 -13.53 -18.79
N THR A 980 14.73 -13.07 -18.76
CA THR A 980 14.36 -11.80 -18.10
C THR A 980 14.67 -11.84 -16.61
N PHE A 981 14.45 -12.97 -15.92
CA PHE A 981 14.83 -13.14 -14.52
C PHE A 981 16.34 -12.96 -14.32
N LEU A 982 17.17 -13.66 -15.10
CA LEU A 982 18.64 -13.52 -15.03
C LEU A 982 19.10 -12.08 -15.34
N SER A 983 18.55 -11.46 -16.39
CA SER A 983 18.86 -10.08 -16.73
C SER A 983 18.47 -9.09 -15.64
N THR A 984 17.36 -9.35 -14.94
CA THR A 984 16.91 -8.50 -13.83
C THR A 984 17.84 -8.62 -12.61
N VAL A 985 18.41 -9.81 -12.38
CA VAL A 985 19.43 -10.01 -11.34
C VAL A 985 20.71 -9.26 -11.70
N ASP A 986 21.15 -9.33 -12.96
CA ASP A 986 22.32 -8.60 -13.45
C ASP A 986 22.12 -7.08 -13.33
N ASP A 987 20.98 -6.56 -13.77
CA ASP A 987 20.62 -5.14 -13.61
C ASP A 987 20.62 -4.70 -12.14
N LEU A 988 20.19 -5.58 -11.22
CA LEU A 988 20.19 -5.30 -9.79
C LEU A 988 21.61 -5.27 -9.21
N VAL A 989 22.51 -6.13 -9.68
CA VAL A 989 23.94 -6.07 -9.32
C VAL A 989 24.53 -4.75 -9.78
N ASP A 990 24.29 -4.34 -11.02
CA ASP A 990 24.80 -3.09 -11.60
C ASP A 990 24.29 -1.87 -10.81
N ALA A 991 23.00 -1.82 -10.49
CA ALA A 991 22.40 -0.75 -9.69
C ALA A 991 22.96 -0.68 -8.26
N LEU A 992 23.32 -1.81 -7.66
CA LEU A 992 23.94 -1.86 -6.34
C LEU A 992 25.43 -1.50 -6.36
N LYS A 993 26.15 -1.87 -7.42
CA LYS A 993 27.57 -1.48 -7.62
C LYS A 993 27.71 0.02 -7.84
N GLU A 994 26.82 0.64 -8.62
CA GLU A 994 26.80 2.10 -8.83
C GLU A 994 26.66 2.88 -7.51
N THR A 995 26.03 2.28 -6.50
CA THR A 995 25.55 2.99 -5.31
C THR A 995 26.37 2.71 -4.06
N LEU A 996 26.79 1.45 -3.89
CA LEU A 996 27.62 1.03 -2.76
C LEU A 996 29.12 1.03 -3.10
N GLY A 997 29.46 1.08 -4.38
CA GLY A 997 30.82 0.84 -4.88
C GLY A 997 31.19 -0.64 -4.93
N GLU A 998 32.41 -0.90 -5.37
CA GLU A 998 32.98 -2.25 -5.48
C GLU A 998 33.99 -2.52 -4.35
N ALA A 999 33.94 -3.73 -3.80
CA ALA A 999 34.88 -4.25 -2.82
C ALA A 999 35.84 -5.24 -3.47
N HIS A 1000 37.05 -5.36 -2.91
CA HIS A 1000 38.06 -6.33 -3.34
C HIS A 1000 38.48 -6.16 -4.81
N VAL A 1001 38.94 -4.96 -5.18
CA VAL A 1001 39.43 -4.67 -6.54
C VAL A 1001 40.66 -5.53 -6.84
N ILE A 1002 40.58 -6.38 -7.87
CA ILE A 1002 41.65 -7.30 -8.30
C ILE A 1002 42.33 -6.68 -9.53
N HIS A 1003 43.39 -5.89 -9.28
CA HIS A 1003 44.30 -5.48 -10.34
C HIS A 1003 45.09 -6.68 -10.86
N GLN A 1004 45.18 -6.83 -12.19
CA GLN A 1004 46.23 -7.65 -12.80
C GLN A 1004 47.54 -6.90 -12.58
N TRP A 1005 48.45 -7.50 -11.81
CA TRP A 1005 49.72 -6.88 -11.41
C TRP A 1005 50.68 -6.57 -12.59
N GLU A 1006 50.32 -6.92 -13.83
CA GLU A 1006 51.14 -6.69 -15.02
C GLU A 1006 51.01 -5.28 -15.62
N GLU A 1007 50.00 -4.49 -15.24
CA GLU A 1007 49.83 -3.10 -15.74
C GLU A 1007 50.36 -2.02 -14.76
N ALA A 1008 50.99 -2.41 -13.65
CA ALA A 1008 51.46 -1.49 -12.61
C ALA A 1008 52.99 -1.46 -12.43
N VAL A 1009 53.77 -1.99 -13.39
CA VAL A 1009 55.24 -1.91 -13.40
C VAL A 1009 55.73 -1.20 -14.65
#